data_AF-A0A537GS10-F1
#
_entry.id   AF-A0A537GS10-F1
#
_cell.length_a   1.000
_cell.length_b   1.000
_cell.length_c   1.000
_cell.angle_alpha   90.00
_cell.angle_beta   90.00
_cell.angle_gamma   90.00
#
_symmetry.space_group_name_H-M   'P 1'
#
loop_
_entity.id
_entity.type
_entity.pdbx_description
1 polymer ?
#
loop_
_entity_poly.entity_id
_entity_poly.type
_entity_poly.pdbx_seq_one_letter_code
_entity_poly.pdbx_strand_id
1 'polypeptide(L)'
;MLFTKLARLIIRHNRAVFVIWLIALVLSIPAILQVQSVIVYNETAFNPKNSESSLAQNIVSNEFSIDQGSSVIVVITASDIRGNDVRDFTLALNKTLHNDGKLSNINNITSIYDIYSQLLLGYTSVVHLQLYQTKNATTLASNIEFGIPSTYVSQWISLVNSGSGTIDQAQLAAYNSQAYNSSWPIVSSQTPAAYQTVAFNYLTLFYKSWNQTFPATTYTPLQLFVGAFARAQNVTKGHPLLATQPSYYNITLPFVESLPLDAQTLSLFVSAARFFNIYGGGSGIGCSNNNCWNDQNAIRSFAINTVAQEVNANSVQLTIMGTIYDLGASATSSDLSSLGLQILRNYNMLTYPVEPSRDVYSQFASAKNDTMLVIIDFKTNGPDPMNSVPEIRHDVGIADIISGESPVVYVTGAPAFNYDIQTQTVTDIERIDPITITLILVIVGVFFASLVAPLIPIAAIGLSIGIAFGLVYLVGSYVTSVHYLVLTLLPVSMLGAGSDYCIFLVSRYAEERMLGRGKKDAVERSVTWAGESIATSGATVVIAFGTLAFASFGLLRSVGIAVMLGISIALLVALTLVPAALSLFGDRIFWPRGLGLWRKRKLVGASYYARAAQFTAKHSKLVLLIALAISLPAASTVLTSQTSHDLIGQIPSSLESKNGYNIMSQGFGAGTVTPTYTIVRTPVMLVYRGQINITALKAISLAENSTSMIPGVSKVYGLTHPSGNPIPFANFGQLNTAEQQAMIRSMKPFLGSDGKSAMVWAAFDSEPYSDQAIATVAQIRANVNVLKSQDPLLASSTMFVGGATASVSDLATSSGSDYFNLTALVLVGVFIVLLVALGSVFTPLRLIFTILLSISWAMAATVYFFKTYFSVELIWILPIMLLVIMVGLGLDYDIFLVTRIREYVAGGAKDEEAIETAVERTGGIITVTGLVTAGAYGTMMLSQIPMLQQLGLAIFIVVLLDATLTRIYLVPSIMMMMKRLNWWAPGRLRRVPIRPEEKLIPPIPLKTKFGVIAETSAIIGLLTALYLDYSNNAYLQNYVGRTTTAILSGINVWTGVILGVTSFLATYFLLQDRSKLKSSGGAPNRLRQWAGKMRIRPRKISKIAPTISGIIPGLPSMEPMPASPAQGTTGTIIEAPSKPAPTKEQES
;
A
#
# COMPACT_ATOMS: atom_id res chain seq x y z
N MET A 1 -10.98 42.46 -32.89
CA MET A 1 -10.53 42.20 -34.28
C MET A 1 -10.16 40.74 -34.55
N LEU A 2 -9.65 39.96 -33.58
CA LEU A 2 -9.30 38.55 -33.81
C LEU A 2 -10.53 37.63 -33.88
N PHE A 3 -11.41 37.71 -32.88
CA PHE A 3 -12.64 36.88 -32.83
C PHE A 3 -13.64 37.18 -33.95
N THR A 4 -13.71 38.43 -34.45
CA THR A 4 -14.53 38.76 -35.63
C THR A 4 -14.02 38.11 -36.92
N LYS A 5 -12.69 37.95 -37.08
CA LYS A 5 -12.11 37.23 -38.21
C LYS A 5 -12.37 35.73 -38.10
N LEU A 6 -12.18 35.16 -36.90
CA LEU A 6 -12.48 33.77 -36.60
C LEU A 6 -13.95 33.44 -36.92
N ALA A 7 -14.88 34.27 -36.44
CA ALA A 7 -16.30 34.09 -36.68
C ALA A 7 -16.66 34.08 -38.17
N ARG A 8 -16.15 35.06 -38.95
CA ARG A 8 -16.41 35.13 -40.40
C ARG A 8 -15.81 33.93 -41.15
N LEU A 9 -14.66 33.44 -40.73
CA LEU A 9 -14.04 32.25 -41.31
C LEU A 9 -14.89 31.00 -41.06
N ILE A 10 -15.38 30.82 -39.83
CA ILE A 10 -16.25 29.69 -39.46
C ILE A 10 -17.58 29.77 -40.21
N ILE A 11 -18.21 30.95 -40.30
CA ILE A 11 -19.48 31.13 -41.02
C ILE A 11 -19.30 30.80 -42.52
N ARG A 12 -18.15 31.13 -43.12
CA ARG A 12 -17.86 30.84 -44.53
C ARG A 12 -17.61 29.36 -44.79
N HIS A 13 -16.96 28.65 -43.87
CA HIS A 13 -16.53 27.26 -44.06
C HIS A 13 -17.12 26.29 -43.01
N ASN A 14 -18.36 26.53 -42.58
CA ASN A 14 -18.99 25.78 -41.49
C ASN A 14 -19.00 24.26 -41.70
N ARG A 15 -19.25 23.77 -42.92
CA ARG A 15 -19.20 22.33 -43.25
C ARG A 15 -17.79 21.76 -43.17
N ALA A 16 -16.76 22.52 -43.58
CA ALA A 16 -15.37 22.07 -43.51
C ALA A 16 -14.91 21.92 -42.05
N VAL A 17 -15.35 22.80 -41.15
CA VAL A 17 -15.06 22.69 -39.71
C VAL A 17 -15.58 21.37 -39.13
N PHE A 18 -16.80 20.95 -39.48
CA PHE A 18 -17.33 19.64 -39.08
C PHE A 18 -16.47 18.49 -39.60
N VAL A 19 -16.08 18.53 -40.88
CA VAL A 19 -15.26 17.50 -41.50
C VAL A 19 -13.89 17.40 -40.83
N ILE A 20 -13.25 18.53 -40.51
CA ILE A 20 -11.94 18.58 -39.84
C ILE A 20 -12.00 17.88 -38.48
N TRP A 21 -13.01 18.19 -37.66
CA TRP A 21 -13.15 17.56 -36.34
C TRP A 21 -13.54 16.09 -36.41
N LEU A 22 -14.33 15.69 -37.41
CA LEU A 22 -14.67 14.29 -37.62
C LEU A 22 -13.43 13.50 -38.08
N ILE A 23 -12.61 14.06 -38.97
CA ILE A 23 -11.32 13.47 -39.36
C ILE A 23 -10.41 13.34 -38.13
N ALA A 24 -10.30 14.38 -37.31
CA ALA A 24 -9.49 14.34 -36.09
C ALA A 24 -9.94 13.23 -35.13
N LEU A 25 -11.26 13.03 -34.98
CA LEU A 25 -11.82 11.94 -34.20
C LEU A 25 -11.45 10.58 -34.81
N VAL A 26 -11.66 10.39 -36.11
CA VAL A 26 -11.34 9.13 -36.82
C VAL A 26 -9.85 8.79 -36.71
N LEU A 27 -8.97 9.77 -36.86
CA LEU A 27 -7.53 9.60 -36.68
C LEU A 27 -7.16 9.23 -35.24
N SER A 28 -7.99 9.59 -34.26
CA SER A 28 -7.76 9.29 -32.85
C SER A 28 -8.27 7.90 -32.43
N ILE A 29 -9.18 7.26 -33.20
CA ILE A 29 -9.79 5.96 -32.84
C ILE A 29 -8.76 4.87 -32.49
N PRO A 30 -7.69 4.64 -33.28
CA PRO A 30 -6.71 3.60 -32.94
C PRO A 30 -6.04 3.84 -31.58
N ALA A 31 -5.75 5.10 -31.26
CA ALA A 31 -5.17 5.49 -29.98
C ALA A 31 -6.17 5.32 -28.83
N ILE A 32 -7.44 5.71 -29.04
CA ILE A 32 -8.52 5.56 -28.04
C ILE A 32 -8.67 4.10 -27.59
N LEU A 33 -8.65 3.15 -28.54
CA LEU A 33 -8.80 1.72 -28.24
C LEU A 33 -7.63 1.16 -27.41
N GLN A 34 -6.48 1.83 -27.39
CA GLN A 34 -5.29 1.41 -26.65
C GLN A 34 -5.04 2.21 -25.38
N VAL A 35 -5.92 3.17 -25.01
CA VAL A 35 -5.74 4.02 -23.82
C VAL A 35 -5.55 3.19 -22.55
N GLN A 36 -6.26 2.08 -22.39
CA GLN A 36 -6.13 1.24 -21.20
C GLN A 36 -4.72 0.63 -21.02
N SER A 37 -3.94 0.50 -22.09
CA SER A 37 -2.59 -0.08 -22.03
C SER A 37 -1.53 0.84 -21.40
N VAL A 38 -1.79 2.15 -21.34
CA VAL A 38 -0.85 3.14 -20.77
C VAL A 38 -1.23 3.56 -19.34
N ILE A 39 -2.31 3.00 -18.81
CA ILE A 39 -2.85 3.34 -17.49
C ILE A 39 -2.20 2.48 -16.44
N VAL A 40 -1.73 3.13 -15.38
CA VAL A 40 -1.08 2.49 -14.24
C VAL A 40 -2.00 2.60 -13.04
N TYR A 41 -2.24 1.44 -12.40
CA TYR A 41 -3.10 1.29 -11.22
C TYR A 41 -2.30 1.20 -9.91
N ASN A 42 -0.98 1.07 -10.00
CA ASN A 42 -0.09 1.04 -8.84
C ASN A 42 0.32 2.46 -8.42
N GLU A 43 -0.08 2.88 -7.23
CA GLU A 43 0.21 4.21 -6.65
C GLU A 43 1.72 4.46 -6.48
N THR A 44 2.49 3.44 -6.08
CA THR A 44 3.94 3.58 -5.83
C THR A 44 4.74 3.86 -7.10
N ALA A 45 4.20 3.53 -8.27
CA ALA A 45 4.83 3.80 -9.57
C ALA A 45 4.95 5.30 -9.88
N PHE A 46 4.21 6.15 -9.16
CA PHE A 46 4.19 7.60 -9.35
C PHE A 46 5.14 8.35 -8.42
N ASN A 47 5.88 7.65 -7.56
CA ASN A 47 6.91 8.27 -6.73
C ASN A 47 8.01 8.93 -7.58
N PRO A 48 8.59 10.05 -7.11
CA PRO A 48 9.70 10.68 -7.81
C PRO A 48 10.86 9.69 -7.99
N LYS A 49 11.36 9.53 -9.22
CA LYS A 49 12.44 8.56 -9.53
C LYS A 49 13.72 8.76 -8.71
N ASN A 50 13.93 9.99 -8.21
CA ASN A 50 15.10 10.37 -7.41
C ASN A 50 14.85 10.25 -5.89
N SER A 51 13.66 9.81 -5.47
CA SER A 51 13.34 9.60 -4.06
C SER A 51 14.18 8.47 -3.47
N GLU A 52 14.43 8.53 -2.17
CA GLU A 52 15.22 7.52 -1.46
C GLU A 52 14.57 6.13 -1.59
N SER A 53 13.24 6.05 -1.47
CA SER A 53 12.52 4.78 -1.60
C SER A 53 12.61 4.19 -3.01
N SER A 54 12.60 5.04 -4.05
CA SER A 54 12.75 4.59 -5.45
C SER A 54 14.17 4.10 -5.73
N LEU A 55 15.19 4.76 -5.17
CA LEU A 55 16.58 4.30 -5.28
C LEU A 55 16.80 2.98 -4.55
N ALA A 56 16.22 2.83 -3.35
CA ALA A 56 16.25 1.56 -2.62
C ALA A 56 15.55 0.44 -3.41
N GLN A 57 14.35 0.71 -3.96
CA GLN A 57 13.59 -0.25 -4.78
C GLN A 57 14.38 -0.70 -6.03
N ASN A 58 15.07 0.23 -6.71
CA ASN A 58 15.92 -0.12 -7.86
C ASN A 58 17.10 -1.03 -7.48
N ILE A 59 17.67 -0.87 -6.28
CA ILE A 59 18.72 -1.78 -5.80
C ILE A 59 18.10 -3.14 -5.47
N VAL A 60 16.94 -3.16 -4.81
CA VAL A 60 16.23 -4.40 -4.51
C VAL A 60 15.91 -5.18 -5.78
N SER A 61 15.34 -4.55 -6.80
CA SER A 61 14.98 -5.22 -8.06
C SER A 61 16.19 -5.77 -8.83
N ASN A 62 17.37 -5.15 -8.67
CA ASN A 62 18.58 -5.56 -9.39
C ASN A 62 19.41 -6.60 -8.62
N GLU A 63 19.48 -6.47 -7.30
CA GLU A 63 20.40 -7.23 -6.47
C GLU A 63 19.72 -8.32 -5.64
N PHE A 64 18.42 -8.21 -5.37
CA PHE A 64 17.70 -9.15 -4.53
C PHE A 64 16.64 -9.88 -5.36
N SER A 65 16.57 -11.20 -5.22
CA SER A 65 15.52 -12.02 -5.85
C SER A 65 14.19 -11.94 -5.07
N ILE A 66 13.82 -10.75 -4.62
CA ILE A 66 12.55 -10.50 -3.94
C ILE A 66 11.66 -9.78 -4.94
N ASP A 67 10.78 -10.54 -5.60
CA ASP A 67 9.80 -10.02 -6.54
C ASP A 67 8.70 -9.26 -5.78
N GLN A 68 9.03 -8.06 -5.30
CA GLN A 68 8.06 -7.19 -4.63
C GLN A 68 7.08 -6.60 -5.65
N GLY A 69 5.91 -7.23 -5.75
CA GLY A 69 4.75 -6.67 -6.45
C GLY A 69 4.17 -7.52 -7.58
N SER A 70 4.77 -8.67 -7.91
CA SER A 70 4.20 -9.63 -8.87
C SER A 70 3.39 -10.74 -8.22
N SER A 71 3.56 -10.98 -6.92
CA SER A 71 2.89 -12.10 -6.24
C SER A 71 1.42 -11.81 -5.93
N VAL A 72 0.58 -12.80 -6.19
CA VAL A 72 -0.81 -12.85 -5.70
C VAL A 72 -0.82 -13.67 -4.41
N ILE A 73 -1.52 -13.17 -3.39
CA ILE A 73 -1.61 -13.84 -2.09
C ILE A 73 -3.05 -14.32 -1.92
N VAL A 74 -3.22 -15.62 -1.70
CA VAL A 74 -4.51 -16.21 -1.30
C VAL A 74 -4.50 -16.37 0.22
N VAL A 75 -5.43 -15.67 0.87
CA VAL A 75 -5.60 -15.67 2.32
C VAL A 75 -6.76 -16.61 2.65
N ILE A 76 -6.46 -17.69 3.37
CA ILE A 76 -7.42 -18.70 3.78
C ILE A 76 -7.68 -18.53 5.27
N THR A 77 -8.95 -18.43 5.66
CA THR A 77 -9.37 -18.32 7.06
C THR A 77 -10.23 -19.50 7.48
N ALA A 78 -9.94 -20.02 8.66
CA ALA A 78 -10.62 -21.15 9.26
C ALA A 78 -10.57 -21.08 10.79
N SER A 79 -11.31 -21.96 11.47
CA SER A 79 -11.23 -22.06 12.93
C SER A 79 -9.89 -22.59 13.44
N ASP A 80 -9.28 -23.51 12.69
CA ASP A 80 -7.91 -23.98 12.88
C ASP A 80 -7.33 -24.40 11.53
N ILE A 81 -6.33 -23.67 11.02
CA ILE A 81 -5.71 -23.94 9.71
C ILE A 81 -4.96 -25.28 9.64
N ARG A 82 -4.74 -25.92 10.80
CA ARG A 82 -4.14 -27.26 10.91
C ARG A 82 -5.16 -28.38 10.66
N GLY A 83 -6.43 -28.03 10.46
CA GLY A 83 -7.52 -28.95 10.15
C GLY A 83 -7.42 -29.60 8.77
N ASN A 84 -8.25 -30.63 8.55
CA ASN A 84 -8.31 -31.36 7.29
C ASN A 84 -8.98 -30.52 6.17
N ASP A 85 -9.93 -29.67 6.55
CA ASP A 85 -10.65 -28.74 5.68
C ASP A 85 -9.69 -27.82 4.91
N VAL A 86 -8.80 -27.14 5.62
CA VAL A 86 -7.81 -26.23 5.01
C VAL A 86 -6.77 -27.01 4.20
N ARG A 87 -6.37 -28.20 4.65
CA ARG A 87 -5.46 -29.08 3.91
C ARG A 87 -6.06 -29.48 2.57
N ASP A 88 -7.26 -30.04 2.57
CA ASP A 88 -7.90 -30.59 1.38
C ASP A 88 -8.21 -29.49 0.37
N PHE A 89 -8.68 -28.33 0.86
CA PHE A 89 -8.82 -27.13 0.05
C PHE A 89 -7.49 -26.66 -0.57
N THR A 90 -6.42 -26.55 0.23
CA THR A 90 -5.13 -26.03 -0.27
C THR A 90 -4.50 -26.97 -1.30
N LEU A 91 -4.62 -28.29 -1.10
CA LEU A 91 -4.14 -29.29 -2.06
C LEU A 91 -4.98 -29.29 -3.34
N ALA A 92 -6.30 -29.08 -3.23
CA ALA A 92 -7.17 -28.90 -4.38
C ALA A 92 -6.82 -27.63 -5.17
N LEU A 93 -6.61 -26.50 -4.47
CA LEU A 93 -6.20 -25.22 -5.06
C LEU A 93 -4.84 -25.32 -5.78
N ASN A 94 -3.85 -25.96 -5.14
CA ASN A 94 -2.55 -26.16 -5.77
C ASN A 94 -2.69 -26.99 -7.07
N LYS A 95 -3.57 -27.99 -7.07
CA LYS A 95 -3.87 -28.81 -8.25
C LYS A 95 -4.64 -28.04 -9.33
N THR A 96 -5.60 -27.18 -9.00
CA THR A 96 -6.35 -26.40 -10.01
C THR A 96 -5.43 -25.40 -10.70
N LEU A 97 -4.67 -24.62 -9.91
CA LEU A 97 -3.74 -23.61 -10.41
C LEU A 97 -2.66 -24.19 -11.35
N HIS A 98 -2.13 -25.39 -11.05
CA HIS A 98 -1.16 -26.06 -11.92
C HIS A 98 -1.76 -26.62 -13.22
N ASN A 99 -3.04 -26.97 -13.22
CA ASN A 99 -3.72 -27.58 -14.37
C ASN A 99 -4.44 -26.55 -15.25
N ASP A 100 -4.56 -25.29 -14.82
CA ASP A 100 -5.12 -24.22 -15.65
C ASP A 100 -4.11 -23.77 -16.71
N GLY A 101 -4.40 -24.13 -17.96
CA GLY A 101 -3.60 -23.74 -19.13
C GLY A 101 -3.53 -22.22 -19.36
N LYS A 102 -4.44 -21.43 -18.79
CA LYS A 102 -4.40 -19.95 -18.86
C LYS A 102 -3.36 -19.35 -17.91
N LEU A 103 -3.00 -20.04 -16.83
CA LEU A 103 -2.06 -19.58 -15.80
C LEU A 103 -0.60 -20.02 -16.07
N SER A 104 -0.18 -20.09 -17.33
CA SER A 104 1.17 -20.54 -17.74
C SER A 104 2.35 -19.67 -17.25
N ASN A 105 2.06 -18.46 -16.73
CA ASN A 105 3.07 -17.53 -16.24
C ASN A 105 3.40 -17.68 -14.74
N ILE A 106 2.73 -18.59 -14.02
CA ILE A 106 3.08 -18.90 -12.64
C ILE A 106 4.52 -19.45 -12.62
N ASN A 107 5.34 -18.91 -11.72
CA ASN A 107 6.70 -19.38 -11.45
C ASN A 107 6.68 -20.41 -10.33
N ASN A 108 6.07 -20.07 -9.20
CA ASN A 108 6.01 -20.94 -8.03
C ASN A 108 4.73 -20.68 -7.23
N ILE A 109 4.21 -21.73 -6.61
CA ILE A 109 3.11 -21.65 -5.64
C ILE A 109 3.68 -22.16 -4.33
N THR A 110 3.65 -21.32 -3.30
CA THR A 110 4.22 -21.65 -1.99
C THR A 110 3.16 -21.57 -0.91
N SER A 111 2.99 -22.69 -0.22
CA SER A 111 2.17 -22.83 0.97
C SER A 111 2.93 -23.57 2.06
N ILE A 112 2.40 -23.55 3.28
CA ILE A 112 2.93 -24.37 4.37
C ILE A 112 2.90 -25.87 4.04
N TYR A 113 1.92 -26.33 3.25
CA TYR A 113 1.80 -27.73 2.84
C TYR A 113 2.88 -28.15 1.84
N ASP A 114 3.41 -27.22 1.03
CA ASP A 114 4.56 -27.51 0.15
C ASP A 114 5.85 -27.71 0.97
N ILE A 115 6.00 -26.96 2.07
CA ILE A 115 7.10 -27.15 3.02
C ILE A 115 6.97 -28.50 3.74
N TYR A 116 5.77 -28.84 4.24
CA TYR A 116 5.53 -30.15 4.81
C TYR A 116 5.77 -31.28 3.80
N SER A 117 5.37 -31.10 2.54
CA SER A 117 5.66 -32.06 1.47
C SER A 117 7.16 -32.33 1.36
N GLN A 118 8.00 -31.29 1.29
CA GLN A 118 9.47 -31.44 1.23
C GLN A 118 10.04 -32.11 2.49
N LEU A 119 9.56 -31.75 3.68
CA LEU A 119 10.00 -32.36 4.93
C LEU A 119 9.62 -33.84 5.01
N LEU A 120 8.41 -34.19 4.57
CA LEU A 120 7.91 -35.57 4.53
C LEU A 120 8.72 -36.43 3.55
N LEU A 121 9.10 -35.89 2.39
CA LEU A 121 9.98 -36.57 1.44
C LEU A 121 11.35 -36.88 2.05
N GLY A 122 11.92 -35.94 2.80
CA GLY A 122 13.15 -36.14 3.56
C GLY A 122 12.97 -37.20 4.65
N TYR A 123 11.88 -37.12 5.41
CA TYR A 123 11.56 -38.06 6.48
C TYR A 123 11.40 -39.49 5.98
N THR A 124 10.60 -39.74 4.94
CA THR A 124 10.39 -41.09 4.40
C THR A 124 11.69 -41.71 3.91
N SER A 125 12.57 -40.92 3.29
CA SER A 125 13.87 -41.36 2.80
C SER A 125 14.83 -41.74 3.94
N VAL A 126 14.94 -40.91 4.97
CA VAL A 126 15.83 -41.15 6.12
C VAL A 126 15.34 -42.33 6.96
N VAL A 127 14.04 -42.38 7.24
CA VAL A 127 13.45 -43.45 8.06
C VAL A 127 13.46 -44.78 7.32
N HIS A 128 13.26 -44.80 5.98
CA HIS A 128 13.42 -46.01 5.19
C HIS A 128 14.84 -46.58 5.33
N LEU A 129 15.87 -45.75 5.18
CA LEU A 129 17.26 -46.17 5.34
C LEU A 129 17.52 -46.75 6.74
N GLN A 130 17.08 -46.05 7.79
CA GLN A 130 17.24 -46.49 9.18
C GLN A 130 16.50 -47.81 9.46
N LEU A 131 15.24 -47.93 9.01
CA LEU A 131 14.45 -49.15 9.18
C LEU A 131 15.09 -50.35 8.50
N TYR A 132 15.68 -50.17 7.31
CA TYR A 132 16.34 -51.26 6.59
C TYR A 132 17.72 -51.62 7.14
N GLN A 133 18.47 -50.65 7.68
CA GLN A 133 19.68 -50.93 8.46
C GLN A 133 19.35 -51.75 9.71
N THR A 134 18.36 -51.31 10.48
CA THR A 134 17.89 -52.03 11.68
C THR A 134 17.33 -53.39 11.32
N LYS A 135 16.56 -53.52 10.24
CA LYS A 135 16.06 -54.81 9.72
C LYS A 135 17.21 -55.77 9.45
N ASN A 136 18.24 -55.35 8.72
CA ASN A 136 19.37 -56.21 8.37
C ASN A 136 20.15 -56.67 9.61
N ALA A 137 20.40 -55.77 10.56
CA ALA A 137 21.04 -56.10 11.84
C ALA A 137 20.17 -57.06 12.68
N THR A 138 18.86 -56.82 12.70
CA THR A 138 17.87 -57.65 13.41
C THR A 138 17.75 -59.04 12.80
N THR A 139 17.74 -59.15 11.47
CA THR A 139 17.73 -60.43 10.76
C THR A 139 19.02 -61.21 11.06
N LEU A 140 20.18 -60.55 11.05
CA LEU A 140 21.45 -61.18 11.42
C LEU A 140 21.44 -61.68 12.87
N ALA A 141 20.94 -60.87 13.81
CA ALA A 141 20.81 -61.23 15.22
C ALA A 141 19.84 -62.39 15.44
N SER A 142 18.64 -62.33 14.86
CA SER A 142 17.65 -63.42 14.90
C SER A 142 18.22 -64.74 14.38
N ASN A 143 18.96 -64.69 13.26
CA ASN A 143 19.60 -65.87 12.68
C ASN A 143 20.61 -66.48 13.65
N ILE A 144 21.52 -65.69 14.20
CA ILE A 144 22.58 -66.20 15.06
C ILE A 144 22.03 -66.68 16.41
N GLU A 145 21.17 -65.89 17.05
CA GLU A 145 20.76 -66.07 18.44
C GLU A 145 19.60 -67.03 18.65
N PHE A 146 18.66 -67.07 17.72
CA PHE A 146 17.47 -67.90 17.83
C PHE A 146 17.52 -69.06 16.83
N GLY A 147 17.93 -68.77 15.59
CA GLY A 147 18.05 -69.76 14.53
C GLY A 147 19.01 -70.91 14.89
N ILE A 148 20.30 -70.61 15.13
CA ILE A 148 21.33 -71.64 15.33
C ILE A 148 21.00 -72.56 16.52
N PRO A 149 20.67 -72.04 17.71
CA PRO A 149 20.35 -72.85 18.87
C PRO A 149 19.05 -73.65 18.69
N SER A 150 18.03 -73.08 18.06
CA SER A 150 16.76 -73.80 17.84
C SER A 150 16.92 -74.98 16.89
N THR A 151 17.70 -74.83 15.80
CA THR A 151 18.03 -75.96 14.90
C THR A 151 18.82 -77.03 15.63
N TYR A 152 19.85 -76.65 16.41
CA TYR A 152 20.59 -77.61 17.21
C TYR A 152 19.71 -78.39 18.20
N VAL A 153 18.88 -77.68 18.96
CA VAL A 153 18.04 -78.28 20.01
C VAL A 153 16.94 -79.16 19.40
N SER A 154 16.37 -78.77 18.26
CA SER A 154 15.36 -79.59 17.57
C SER A 154 15.94 -80.90 17.02
N GLN A 155 17.13 -80.86 16.41
CA GLN A 155 17.86 -82.06 16.00
C GLN A 155 18.20 -82.94 17.20
N TRP A 156 18.68 -82.31 18.28
CA TRP A 156 18.99 -83.01 19.53
C TRP A 156 17.77 -83.68 20.17
N ILE A 157 16.63 -82.98 20.25
CA ILE A 157 15.37 -83.53 20.75
C ILE A 157 14.92 -84.73 19.91
N SER A 158 15.05 -84.66 18.58
CA SER A 158 14.71 -85.78 17.69
C SER A 158 15.56 -87.03 17.98
N LEU A 159 16.83 -86.85 18.37
CA LEU A 159 17.73 -87.95 18.76
C LEU A 159 17.44 -88.49 20.16
N VAL A 160 17.05 -87.62 21.10
CA VAL A 160 16.65 -88.03 22.46
C VAL A 160 15.32 -88.79 22.46
N ASN A 161 14.36 -88.38 21.61
CA ASN A 161 13.05 -89.03 21.48
C ASN A 161 13.09 -90.40 20.78
N SER A 162 14.12 -90.69 19.99
CA SER A 162 14.30 -91.99 19.34
C SER A 162 14.97 -93.03 20.24
N GLY A 163 15.48 -92.63 21.41
CA GLY A 163 16.06 -93.52 22.41
C GLY A 163 15.01 -94.15 23.34
N SER A 164 15.20 -95.41 23.73
CA SER A 164 14.38 -96.11 24.73
C SER A 164 15.22 -96.46 25.96
N GLY A 165 14.74 -96.09 27.16
CA GLY A 165 15.39 -96.40 28.45
C GLY A 165 16.13 -95.22 29.10
N THR A 166 16.92 -95.50 30.14
CA THR A 166 17.78 -94.52 30.84
C THR A 166 19.00 -94.19 29.98
N ILE A 167 19.22 -92.90 29.72
CA ILE A 167 20.32 -92.38 28.90
C ILE A 167 21.52 -92.11 29.81
N ASP A 168 22.68 -92.71 29.47
CA ASP A 168 23.95 -92.47 30.15
C ASP A 168 24.72 -91.27 29.56
N GLN A 169 25.80 -90.85 30.22
CA GLN A 169 26.58 -89.68 29.81
C GLN A 169 27.30 -89.88 28.45
N ALA A 170 27.64 -91.12 28.07
CA ALA A 170 28.31 -91.42 26.80
C ALA A 170 27.32 -91.36 25.62
N GLN A 171 26.11 -91.87 25.80
CA GLN A 171 24.99 -91.75 24.86
C GLN A 171 24.58 -90.28 24.68
N LEU A 172 24.54 -89.51 25.77
CA LEU A 172 24.24 -88.08 25.71
C LEU A 172 25.29 -87.28 24.93
N ALA A 173 26.58 -87.59 25.13
CA ALA A 173 27.67 -86.99 24.36
C ALA A 173 27.61 -87.37 22.86
N ALA A 174 27.20 -88.61 22.55
CA ALA A 174 26.94 -89.05 21.18
C ALA A 174 25.76 -88.28 20.55
N TYR A 175 24.65 -88.09 21.27
CA TYR A 175 23.52 -87.27 20.80
C TYR A 175 23.92 -85.80 20.58
N ASN A 176 24.73 -85.21 21.47
CA ASN A 176 25.26 -83.84 21.30
C ASN A 176 26.12 -83.72 20.03
N SER A 177 27.03 -84.67 19.79
CA SER A 177 27.91 -84.69 18.61
C SER A 177 27.14 -84.95 17.30
N GLN A 178 26.18 -85.87 17.32
CA GLN A 178 25.31 -86.13 16.17
C GLN A 178 24.42 -84.92 15.85
N ALA A 179 23.84 -84.25 16.86
CA ALA A 179 23.08 -83.02 16.68
C ALA A 179 23.93 -81.89 16.11
N TYR A 180 25.18 -81.74 16.55
CA TYR A 180 26.12 -80.76 15.98
C TYR A 180 26.36 -81.00 14.49
N ASN A 181 26.69 -82.25 14.12
CA ASN A 181 26.98 -82.62 12.73
C ASN A 181 25.75 -82.56 11.81
N SER A 182 24.55 -82.90 12.32
CA SER A 182 23.31 -82.82 11.54
C SER A 182 22.76 -81.40 11.42
N SER A 183 23.08 -80.51 12.37
CA SER A 183 22.63 -79.12 12.34
C SER A 183 23.39 -78.27 11.33
N TRP A 184 24.70 -78.49 11.14
CA TRP A 184 25.49 -77.63 10.26
C TRP A 184 24.98 -77.57 8.81
N PRO A 185 24.67 -78.68 8.11
CA PRO A 185 24.12 -78.61 6.75
C PRO A 185 22.81 -77.80 6.64
N ILE A 186 21.98 -77.84 7.68
CA ILE A 186 20.72 -77.09 7.77
C ILE A 186 21.04 -75.60 7.97
N VAL A 187 21.91 -75.27 8.93
CA VAL A 187 22.35 -73.89 9.20
C VAL A 187 23.03 -73.28 7.97
N SER A 188 23.94 -74.01 7.31
CA SER A 188 24.72 -73.51 6.18
C SER A 188 23.88 -73.25 4.93
N SER A 189 22.87 -74.10 4.67
CA SER A 189 21.96 -73.92 3.52
C SER A 189 20.98 -72.76 3.72
N GLN A 190 20.76 -72.34 4.96
CA GLN A 190 19.82 -71.29 5.35
C GLN A 190 20.52 -69.96 5.70
N THR A 191 21.85 -69.96 5.85
CA THR A 191 22.64 -68.76 6.15
C THR A 191 23.24 -68.18 4.87
N PRO A 192 23.11 -66.86 4.61
CA PRO A 192 23.77 -66.21 3.48
C PRO A 192 25.29 -66.43 3.49
N ALA A 193 25.91 -66.60 2.31
CA ALA A 193 27.33 -66.93 2.18
C ALA A 193 28.26 -66.01 2.97
N ALA A 194 27.93 -64.72 3.07
CA ALA A 194 28.69 -63.72 3.81
C ALA A 194 28.78 -64.00 5.33
N TYR A 195 27.84 -64.73 5.91
CA TYR A 195 27.74 -64.96 7.36
C TYR A 195 27.96 -66.42 7.77
N GLN A 196 28.25 -67.32 6.83
CA GLN A 196 28.44 -68.75 7.13
C GLN A 196 29.57 -69.01 8.13
N THR A 197 30.71 -68.32 7.99
CA THR A 197 31.84 -68.46 8.94
C THR A 197 31.46 -68.03 10.35
N VAL A 198 30.71 -66.93 10.48
CA VAL A 198 30.24 -66.41 11.77
C VAL A 198 29.24 -67.39 12.39
N ALA A 199 28.29 -67.89 11.60
CA ALA A 199 27.31 -68.89 12.05
C ALA A 199 27.97 -70.22 12.47
N PHE A 200 29.00 -70.68 11.75
CA PHE A 200 29.76 -71.88 12.11
C PHE A 200 30.46 -71.74 13.47
N ASN A 201 31.12 -70.60 13.68
CA ASN A 201 31.82 -70.31 14.92
C ASN A 201 30.83 -70.25 16.09
N TYR A 202 29.67 -69.63 15.90
CA TYR A 202 28.62 -69.57 16.91
C TYR A 202 28.04 -70.95 17.23
N LEU A 203 27.71 -71.76 16.22
CA LEU A 203 27.23 -73.14 16.40
C LEU A 203 28.22 -73.97 17.21
N THR A 204 29.51 -73.83 16.91
CA THR A 204 30.59 -74.53 17.61
C THR A 204 30.71 -74.07 19.07
N LEU A 205 30.56 -72.77 19.33
CA LEU A 205 30.55 -72.21 20.68
C LEU A 205 29.33 -72.68 21.49
N PHE A 206 28.16 -72.71 20.85
CA PHE A 206 26.93 -73.23 21.43
C PHE A 206 27.04 -74.71 21.78
N TYR A 207 27.55 -75.55 20.86
CA TYR A 207 27.80 -76.97 21.11
C TYR A 207 28.71 -77.21 22.32
N LYS A 208 29.84 -76.50 22.40
CA LYS A 208 30.81 -76.63 23.51
C LYS A 208 30.17 -76.28 24.86
N SER A 209 29.34 -75.25 24.87
CA SER A 209 28.70 -74.73 26.08
C SER A 209 27.49 -75.58 26.49
N TRP A 210 26.72 -76.06 25.50
CA TRP A 210 25.61 -77.00 25.69
C TRP A 210 26.07 -78.30 26.35
N ASN A 211 27.22 -78.84 25.94
CA ASN A 211 27.73 -80.09 26.51
C ASN A 211 28.03 -79.99 28.02
N GLN A 212 28.32 -78.79 28.53
CA GLN A 212 28.62 -78.54 29.95
C GLN A 212 27.36 -78.39 30.82
N THR A 213 26.17 -78.41 30.23
CA THR A 213 24.90 -78.19 30.95
C THR A 213 24.31 -79.43 31.60
N PHE A 214 24.99 -80.59 31.53
CA PHE A 214 24.49 -81.88 32.01
C PHE A 214 25.34 -82.45 33.18
N PRO A 215 25.03 -82.09 34.44
CA PRO A 215 25.85 -82.49 35.59
C PRO A 215 25.49 -83.86 36.21
N ALA A 216 24.39 -84.50 35.81
CA ALA A 216 23.95 -85.79 36.34
C ALA A 216 24.50 -86.96 35.51
N THR A 217 24.69 -88.11 36.16
CA THR A 217 25.30 -89.30 35.53
C THR A 217 24.33 -90.13 34.69
N THR A 218 23.02 -90.03 34.95
CA THR A 218 21.95 -90.74 34.22
C THR A 218 20.71 -89.87 34.10
N TYR A 219 19.99 -90.00 32.98
CA TYR A 219 18.80 -89.21 32.67
C TYR A 219 17.67 -90.07 32.11
N THR A 220 16.42 -89.66 32.33
CA THR A 220 15.29 -90.18 31.55
C THR A 220 15.02 -89.28 30.34
N PRO A 221 14.50 -89.82 29.21
CA PRO A 221 14.13 -89.01 28.05
C PRO A 221 13.19 -87.85 28.42
N LEU A 222 12.26 -88.08 29.36
CA LEU A 222 11.35 -87.05 29.85
C LEU A 222 12.08 -85.92 30.61
N GLN A 223 13.09 -86.23 31.42
CA GLN A 223 13.91 -85.24 32.14
C GLN A 223 14.80 -84.39 31.22
N LEU A 224 15.23 -84.94 30.09
CA LEU A 224 16.03 -84.24 29.09
C LEU A 224 15.16 -83.40 28.15
N PHE A 225 13.99 -83.92 27.80
CA PHE A 225 13.03 -83.27 26.94
C PHE A 225 12.38 -82.05 27.60
N VAL A 226 11.91 -82.21 28.85
CA VAL A 226 11.26 -81.13 29.60
C VAL A 226 12.30 -80.06 29.95
N GLY A 227 12.21 -78.91 29.27
CA GLY A 227 13.13 -77.79 29.47
C GLY A 227 14.40 -77.83 28.60
N ALA A 228 14.44 -78.58 27.50
CA ALA A 228 15.57 -78.52 26.55
C ALA A 228 15.78 -77.09 26.00
N PHE A 229 14.71 -76.42 25.56
CA PHE A 229 14.76 -75.03 25.11
C PHE A 229 15.08 -74.05 26.25
N ALA A 230 14.71 -74.38 27.49
CA ALA A 230 15.08 -73.63 28.69
C ALA A 230 16.57 -73.59 28.92
N ARG A 231 17.19 -74.76 28.81
CA ARG A 231 18.62 -74.95 28.92
C ARG A 231 19.35 -74.20 27.80
N ALA A 232 18.78 -74.20 26.60
CA ALA A 232 19.37 -73.52 25.44
C ALA A 232 19.41 -72.03 25.64
N GLN A 233 18.31 -71.47 26.15
CA GLN A 233 18.20 -70.06 26.48
C GLN A 233 19.19 -69.65 27.59
N ASN A 234 19.43 -70.51 28.57
CA ASN A 234 20.44 -70.24 29.60
C ASN A 234 21.87 -70.24 29.04
N VAL A 235 22.15 -71.12 28.07
CA VAL A 235 23.44 -71.13 27.36
C VAL A 235 23.61 -69.86 26.54
N THR A 236 22.61 -69.44 25.77
CA THR A 236 22.69 -68.24 24.92
C THR A 236 22.72 -66.96 25.74
N LYS A 237 21.74 -66.74 26.63
CA LYS A 237 21.51 -65.44 27.30
C LYS A 237 21.70 -65.45 28.81
N GLY A 238 21.96 -66.61 29.41
CA GLY A 238 22.08 -66.74 30.85
C GLY A 238 20.75 -66.94 31.58
N HIS A 239 20.83 -67.24 32.88
CA HIS A 239 19.66 -67.45 33.74
C HIS A 239 19.40 -66.22 34.63
N PRO A 240 18.20 -65.62 34.60
CA PRO A 240 17.93 -64.34 35.26
C PRO A 240 17.96 -64.40 36.79
N LEU A 241 17.78 -65.58 37.39
CA LEU A 241 17.78 -65.76 38.85
C LEU A 241 19.16 -66.11 39.44
N LEU A 242 20.21 -66.20 38.62
CA LEU A 242 21.57 -66.48 39.09
C LEU A 242 22.37 -65.17 39.22
N ALA A 243 22.82 -64.84 40.43
CA ALA A 243 23.66 -63.66 40.69
C ALA A 243 25.06 -63.78 40.03
N THR A 244 25.59 -64.99 39.93
CA THR A 244 26.84 -65.33 39.24
C THR A 244 26.60 -66.50 38.31
N GLN A 245 26.77 -66.28 37.00
CA GLN A 245 26.51 -67.30 35.99
C GLN A 245 27.77 -68.14 35.69
N PRO A 246 27.65 -69.44 35.41
CA PRO A 246 28.76 -70.25 34.92
C PRO A 246 29.30 -69.73 33.58
N SER A 247 30.59 -69.95 33.29
CA SER A 247 31.26 -69.43 32.08
C SER A 247 30.73 -69.98 30.75
N TYR A 248 29.94 -71.06 30.79
CA TYR A 248 29.25 -71.65 29.64
C TYR A 248 27.80 -71.16 29.48
N TYR A 249 27.36 -70.24 30.34
CA TYR A 249 26.11 -69.49 30.18
C TYR A 249 26.41 -68.10 29.60
N ASN A 250 25.41 -67.52 28.93
CA ASN A 250 25.51 -66.22 28.27
C ASN A 250 26.64 -66.13 27.23
N ILE A 251 26.71 -67.09 26.30
CA ILE A 251 27.74 -67.11 25.24
C ILE A 251 27.58 -66.00 24.21
N THR A 252 26.39 -65.40 24.12
CA THR A 252 26.04 -64.35 23.16
C THR A 252 26.89 -63.11 23.33
N LEU A 253 26.97 -62.57 24.55
CA LEU A 253 27.66 -61.29 24.78
C LEU A 253 29.17 -61.37 24.45
N PRO A 254 29.93 -62.37 24.93
CA PRO A 254 31.35 -62.52 24.59
C PRO A 254 31.60 -62.81 23.10
N PHE A 255 30.68 -63.54 22.44
CA PHE A 255 30.80 -63.83 21.01
C PHE A 255 30.62 -62.57 20.17
N VAL A 256 29.59 -61.78 20.49
CA VAL A 256 29.24 -60.57 19.73
C VAL A 256 30.34 -59.52 19.86
N GLU A 257 30.91 -59.34 21.05
CA GLU A 257 32.07 -58.46 21.29
C GLU A 257 33.32 -58.86 20.50
N SER A 258 33.41 -60.12 20.05
CA SER A 258 34.51 -60.62 19.21
C SER A 258 34.30 -60.40 17.71
N LEU A 259 33.12 -59.95 17.28
CA LEU A 259 32.82 -59.70 15.87
C LEU A 259 33.38 -58.34 15.41
N PRO A 260 33.89 -58.23 14.18
CA PRO A 260 34.37 -56.96 13.61
C PRO A 260 33.20 -56.08 13.14
N LEU A 261 32.23 -55.81 14.01
CA LEU A 261 31.10 -54.92 13.73
C LEU A 261 31.38 -53.52 14.27
N ASP A 262 30.83 -52.51 13.61
CA ASP A 262 30.82 -51.14 14.14
C ASP A 262 29.98 -51.06 15.43
N ALA A 263 30.31 -50.11 16.30
CA ALA A 263 29.70 -50.00 17.63
C ALA A 263 28.16 -49.84 17.58
N GLN A 264 27.62 -49.20 16.53
CA GLN A 264 26.18 -49.02 16.36
C GLN A 264 25.50 -50.35 15.98
N THR A 265 25.99 -51.04 14.95
CA THR A 265 25.47 -52.37 14.57
C THR A 265 25.61 -53.37 15.72
N LEU A 266 26.69 -53.31 16.50
CA LEU A 266 26.89 -54.14 17.69
C LEU A 266 25.80 -53.90 18.75
N SER A 267 25.49 -52.64 19.04
CA SER A 267 24.46 -52.28 20.02
C SER A 267 23.05 -52.72 19.56
N LEU A 268 22.74 -52.55 18.27
CA LEU A 268 21.49 -53.00 17.65
C LEU A 268 21.40 -54.53 17.62
N PHE A 269 22.52 -55.21 17.37
CA PHE A 269 22.59 -56.66 17.44
C PHE A 269 22.27 -57.16 18.85
N VAL A 270 22.88 -56.57 19.88
CA VAL A 270 22.67 -56.97 21.28
C VAL A 270 21.23 -56.69 21.74
N SER A 271 20.63 -55.57 21.32
CA SER A 271 19.22 -55.28 21.63
C SER A 271 18.26 -56.23 20.93
N ALA A 272 18.51 -56.55 19.65
CA ALA A 272 17.76 -57.56 18.90
C ALA A 272 17.91 -58.95 19.53
N ALA A 273 19.14 -59.33 19.88
CA ALA A 273 19.44 -60.58 20.58
C ALA A 273 18.67 -60.69 21.89
N ARG A 274 18.52 -59.62 22.67
CA ARG A 274 17.70 -59.64 23.90
C ARG A 274 16.22 -59.83 23.61
N PHE A 275 15.69 -59.20 22.56
CA PHE A 275 14.29 -59.29 22.16
C PHE A 275 13.86 -60.70 21.72
N PHE A 276 14.64 -61.37 20.87
CA PHE A 276 14.28 -62.70 20.34
C PHE A 276 14.57 -63.83 21.34
N ASN A 277 13.55 -64.40 21.98
CA ASN A 277 13.73 -65.47 22.98
C ASN A 277 13.30 -66.84 22.42
N ILE A 278 14.06 -67.89 22.75
CA ILE A 278 13.75 -69.28 22.38
C ILE A 278 12.37 -69.73 22.92
N TYR A 279 11.91 -69.14 24.03
CA TYR A 279 10.60 -69.46 24.65
C TYR A 279 9.37 -68.78 24.04
N GLY A 280 9.54 -67.78 23.17
CA GLY A 280 8.46 -66.88 22.79
C GLY A 280 8.43 -66.55 21.30
N GLY A 281 7.85 -67.44 20.50
CA GLY A 281 7.09 -67.00 19.32
C GLY A 281 5.67 -66.67 19.79
N GLY A 282 5.12 -65.51 19.40
CA GLY A 282 3.87 -64.94 19.90
C GLY A 282 2.56 -65.71 19.65
N SER A 283 2.58 -67.03 19.49
CA SER A 283 1.38 -67.86 19.45
C SER A 283 1.74 -69.26 19.93
N GLY A 284 1.13 -69.72 21.02
CA GLY A 284 1.40 -71.02 21.61
C GLY A 284 1.49 -72.15 20.57
N ILE A 285 2.50 -73.00 20.75
CA ILE A 285 2.79 -74.24 20.00
C ILE A 285 3.34 -74.02 18.57
N GLY A 286 4.67 -74.17 18.45
CA GLY A 286 5.37 -74.62 17.25
C GLY A 286 5.87 -73.53 16.29
N CYS A 287 7.19 -73.51 16.02
CA CYS A 287 7.66 -73.12 14.68
C CYS A 287 7.00 -74.08 13.67
N SER A 288 5.82 -73.73 13.15
CA SER A 288 4.98 -74.66 12.41
C SER A 288 5.55 -75.09 11.05
N ASN A 289 6.58 -74.40 10.54
CA ASN A 289 7.07 -74.56 9.16
C ASN A 289 8.60 -74.69 9.02
N ASN A 290 9.34 -75.24 10.00
CA ASN A 290 10.81 -75.42 9.95
C ASN A 290 11.64 -74.14 9.72
N ASN A 291 11.03 -72.94 9.73
CA ASN A 291 11.68 -71.68 9.36
C ASN A 291 11.76 -70.71 10.54
N CYS A 292 12.33 -71.18 11.67
CA CYS A 292 12.50 -70.38 12.90
C CYS A 292 13.43 -69.16 12.71
N TRP A 293 14.21 -69.13 11.62
CA TRP A 293 15.21 -68.11 11.34
C TRP A 293 14.61 -66.78 10.84
N ASN A 294 13.39 -66.84 10.30
CA ASN A 294 12.82 -65.78 9.50
C ASN A 294 11.39 -65.40 9.91
N ASP A 295 11.17 -65.15 11.21
CA ASP A 295 9.91 -64.58 11.68
C ASP A 295 9.81 -63.10 11.23
N GLN A 296 9.26 -62.92 10.03
CA GLN A 296 9.08 -61.62 9.40
C GLN A 296 8.24 -60.66 10.26
N ASN A 297 7.30 -61.17 11.06
CA ASN A 297 6.45 -60.33 11.91
C ASN A 297 7.19 -59.84 13.15
N ALA A 298 8.01 -60.70 13.77
CA ALA A 298 8.85 -60.32 14.90
C ALA A 298 9.99 -59.37 14.47
N ILE A 299 10.62 -59.63 13.31
CA ILE A 299 11.64 -58.73 12.72
C ILE A 299 11.03 -57.37 12.39
N ARG A 300 9.85 -57.34 11.75
CA ARG A 300 9.11 -56.09 11.46
C ARG A 300 8.80 -55.32 12.74
N SER A 301 8.25 -55.99 13.75
CA SER A 301 7.87 -55.36 15.01
C SER A 301 9.09 -54.80 15.75
N PHE A 302 10.19 -55.56 15.81
CA PHE A 302 11.42 -55.10 16.44
C PHE A 302 12.03 -53.91 15.70
N ALA A 303 12.14 -53.98 14.37
CA ALA A 303 12.72 -52.92 13.56
C ALA A 303 11.93 -51.61 13.71
N ILE A 304 10.60 -51.68 13.62
CA ILE A 304 9.74 -50.51 13.80
C ILE A 304 9.82 -49.99 15.22
N ASN A 305 9.71 -50.84 16.25
CA ASN A 305 9.71 -50.38 17.65
C ASN A 305 11.05 -49.77 18.06
N THR A 306 12.17 -50.30 17.54
CA THR A 306 13.50 -49.76 17.83
C THR A 306 13.66 -48.36 17.25
N VAL A 307 13.34 -48.18 15.97
CA VAL A 307 13.39 -46.86 15.33
C VAL A 307 12.36 -45.89 15.94
N ALA A 308 11.17 -46.39 16.27
CA ALA A 308 10.13 -45.61 16.94
C ALA A 308 10.57 -45.12 18.33
N GLN A 309 11.30 -45.93 19.09
CA GLN A 309 11.86 -45.53 20.39
C GLN A 309 12.96 -44.49 20.25
N GLU A 310 13.82 -44.58 19.23
CA GLU A 310 14.87 -43.59 18.97
C GLU A 310 14.31 -42.18 18.75
N VAL A 311 13.13 -42.08 18.12
CA VAL A 311 12.50 -40.78 17.80
C VAL A 311 11.30 -40.43 18.69
N ASN A 312 11.02 -41.21 19.74
CA ASN A 312 9.84 -41.07 20.61
C ASN A 312 8.52 -40.99 19.83
N ALA A 313 8.32 -41.92 18.88
CA ALA A 313 7.21 -41.88 17.95
C ALA A 313 5.84 -42.07 18.64
N ASN A 314 4.84 -41.30 18.23
CA ASN A 314 3.44 -41.49 18.61
C ASN A 314 2.78 -42.67 17.85
N SER A 315 1.55 -43.03 18.20
CA SER A 315 0.82 -44.16 17.59
C SER A 315 0.62 -44.02 16.07
N VAL A 316 0.43 -42.79 15.58
CA VAL A 316 0.27 -42.50 14.15
C VAL A 316 1.61 -42.62 13.42
N GLN A 317 2.68 -42.05 13.98
CA GLN A 317 4.04 -42.13 13.45
C GLN A 317 4.52 -43.58 13.39
N LEU A 318 4.16 -44.42 14.38
CA LEU A 318 4.43 -45.86 14.37
C LEU A 318 3.71 -46.57 13.21
N THR A 319 2.49 -46.15 12.88
CA THR A 319 1.74 -46.65 11.71
C THR A 319 2.43 -46.23 10.41
N ILE A 320 2.86 -44.98 10.31
CA ILE A 320 3.60 -44.44 9.16
C ILE A 320 4.95 -45.17 8.97
N MET A 321 5.69 -45.44 10.05
CA MET A 321 6.91 -46.23 9.97
C MET A 321 6.64 -47.66 9.47
N GLY A 322 5.51 -48.23 9.86
CA GLY A 322 5.05 -49.51 9.33
C GLY A 322 4.85 -49.48 7.82
N THR A 323 4.16 -48.47 7.29
CA THR A 323 3.94 -48.34 5.84
C THR A 323 5.24 -48.07 5.08
N ILE A 324 6.19 -47.32 5.66
CA ILE A 324 7.54 -47.13 5.09
C ILE A 324 8.30 -48.46 5.04
N TYR A 325 8.25 -49.27 6.11
CA TYR A 325 8.90 -50.58 6.15
C TYR A 325 8.34 -51.51 5.07
N ASP A 326 7.02 -51.51 4.90
CA ASP A 326 6.30 -52.39 3.99
C ASP A 326 6.58 -52.09 2.49
N LEU A 327 7.19 -50.94 2.16
CA LEU A 327 7.61 -50.60 0.78
C LEU A 327 8.72 -51.51 0.21
N GLY A 328 9.45 -52.24 1.06
CA GLY A 328 10.52 -53.13 0.61
C GLY A 328 11.91 -52.47 0.54
N ALA A 329 12.95 -53.30 0.48
CA ALA A 329 14.36 -52.86 0.46
C ALA A 329 14.75 -52.14 -0.84
N SER A 330 14.02 -52.41 -1.93
CA SER A 330 14.28 -51.87 -3.27
C SER A 330 13.37 -50.69 -3.62
N ALA A 331 12.76 -50.04 -2.63
CA ALA A 331 11.89 -48.89 -2.84
C ALA A 331 12.65 -47.78 -3.59
N THR A 332 12.06 -47.31 -4.69
CA THR A 332 12.65 -46.24 -5.50
C THR A 332 12.37 -44.88 -4.86
N SER A 333 13.10 -43.84 -5.28
CA SER A 333 12.81 -42.46 -4.87
C SER A 333 11.39 -42.03 -5.26
N SER A 334 10.84 -42.56 -6.35
CA SER A 334 9.44 -42.33 -6.73
C SER A 334 8.46 -42.97 -5.74
N ASP A 335 8.70 -44.19 -5.28
CA ASP A 335 7.82 -44.88 -4.33
C ASP A 335 7.78 -44.12 -2.99
N LEU A 336 8.95 -43.73 -2.48
CA LEU A 336 9.07 -42.92 -1.27
C LEU A 336 8.42 -41.54 -1.42
N SER A 337 8.49 -40.95 -2.61
CA SER A 337 7.83 -39.68 -2.88
C SER A 337 6.31 -39.79 -2.91
N SER A 338 5.80 -40.88 -3.51
CA SER A 338 4.37 -41.16 -3.55
C SER A 338 3.81 -41.41 -2.15
N LEU A 339 4.56 -42.11 -1.29
CA LEU A 339 4.18 -42.32 0.11
C LEU A 339 4.19 -41.01 0.90
N GLY A 340 5.18 -40.15 0.70
CA GLY A 340 5.22 -38.81 1.31
C GLY A 340 3.97 -37.99 0.98
N LEU A 341 3.55 -37.99 -0.29
CA LEU A 341 2.32 -37.32 -0.72
C LEU A 341 1.04 -38.00 -0.19
N GLN A 342 1.03 -39.32 -0.02
CA GLN A 342 -0.09 -40.02 0.64
C GLN A 342 -0.19 -39.66 2.12
N ILE A 343 0.93 -39.54 2.82
CA ILE A 343 0.97 -39.09 4.22
C ILE A 343 0.42 -37.66 4.31
N LEU A 344 0.87 -36.77 3.41
CA LEU A 344 0.38 -35.40 3.34
C LEU A 344 -1.15 -35.37 3.18
N ARG A 345 -1.74 -36.21 2.31
CA ARG A 345 -3.19 -36.26 2.05
C ARG A 345 -4.01 -36.95 3.15
N ASN A 346 -3.48 -37.98 3.79
CA ASN A 346 -4.26 -38.80 4.74
C ASN A 346 -4.21 -38.23 6.16
N TYR A 347 -3.17 -37.45 6.50
CA TYR A 347 -2.93 -36.90 7.83
C TYR A 347 -2.87 -35.36 7.80
N ASN A 348 -2.78 -34.73 8.96
CA ASN A 348 -2.79 -33.27 9.12
C ASN A 348 -1.58 -32.76 9.90
N MET A 349 -1.44 -31.44 10.01
CA MET A 349 -0.26 -30.83 10.62
C MET A 349 0.01 -31.25 12.06
N LEU A 350 -1.03 -31.63 12.82
CA LEU A 350 -0.90 -32.10 14.20
C LEU A 350 -0.36 -33.53 14.30
N THR A 351 -0.44 -34.30 13.21
CA THR A 351 -0.11 -35.72 13.16
C THR A 351 1.10 -36.04 12.30
N TYR A 352 1.62 -35.06 11.55
CA TYR A 352 2.82 -35.26 10.75
C TYR A 352 4.04 -35.61 11.63
N PRO A 353 4.92 -36.50 11.14
CA PRO A 353 6.12 -36.92 11.87
C PRO A 353 7.20 -35.84 12.00
N VAL A 354 7.08 -34.76 11.22
CA VAL A 354 8.08 -33.70 11.12
C VAL A 354 7.37 -32.36 11.12
N GLU A 355 7.98 -31.37 11.78
CA GLU A 355 7.48 -30.01 11.84
C GLU A 355 8.53 -29.04 11.28
N PRO A 356 8.11 -28.01 10.52
CA PRO A 356 8.99 -26.92 10.14
C PRO A 356 9.41 -26.13 11.38
N SER A 357 10.54 -25.43 11.29
CA SER A 357 10.91 -24.45 12.32
C SER A 357 9.80 -23.42 12.51
N ARG A 358 9.62 -22.94 13.74
CA ARG A 358 8.59 -21.94 14.09
C ARG A 358 8.63 -20.69 13.19
N ASP A 359 9.82 -20.23 12.81
CA ASP A 359 9.98 -19.05 11.96
C ASP A 359 9.38 -19.29 10.56
N VAL A 360 9.68 -20.44 9.94
CA VAL A 360 9.12 -20.84 8.64
C VAL A 360 7.60 -21.01 8.75
N TYR A 361 7.10 -21.61 9.82
CA TYR A 361 5.65 -21.74 10.05
C TYR A 361 4.97 -20.36 10.12
N SER A 362 5.54 -19.42 10.88
CA SER A 362 4.98 -18.08 11.07
C SER A 362 4.94 -17.20 9.82
N GLN A 363 5.63 -17.59 8.74
CA GLN A 363 5.55 -16.88 7.45
C GLN A 363 4.27 -17.21 6.67
N PHE A 364 3.68 -18.38 6.91
CA PHE A 364 2.50 -18.85 6.19
C PHE A 364 1.27 -19.02 7.09
N ALA A 365 1.45 -19.10 8.40
CA ALA A 365 0.40 -19.31 9.39
C ALA A 365 0.39 -18.21 10.45
N SER A 366 -0.80 -17.69 10.77
CA SER A 366 -0.96 -16.67 11.82
C SER A 366 -0.61 -17.22 13.19
N ALA A 367 -0.25 -16.35 14.13
CA ALA A 367 0.07 -16.77 15.51
C ALA A 367 -1.11 -17.42 16.24
N LYS A 368 -2.35 -17.15 15.79
CA LYS A 368 -3.59 -17.75 16.31
C LYS A 368 -4.00 -19.03 15.59
N ASN A 369 -3.30 -19.41 14.51
CA ASN A 369 -3.66 -20.52 13.62
C ASN A 369 -5.07 -20.39 12.99
N ASP A 370 -5.55 -19.17 12.79
CA ASP A 370 -6.85 -18.87 12.17
C ASP A 370 -6.74 -18.45 10.70
N THR A 371 -5.54 -18.07 10.26
CA THR A 371 -5.28 -17.50 8.93
C THR A 371 -4.03 -18.13 8.33
N MET A 372 -4.12 -18.57 7.07
CA MET A 372 -3.03 -19.15 6.29
C MET A 372 -2.84 -18.37 4.99
N LEU A 373 -1.59 -18.23 4.54
CA LEU A 373 -1.22 -17.61 3.27
C LEU A 373 -0.75 -18.66 2.27
N VAL A 374 -1.20 -18.52 1.03
CA VAL A 374 -0.63 -19.18 -0.14
C VAL A 374 -0.13 -18.09 -1.08
N ILE A 375 1.16 -18.10 -1.38
CA ILE A 375 1.83 -17.08 -2.20
C ILE A 375 2.04 -17.65 -3.60
N ILE A 376 1.51 -16.97 -4.59
CA ILE A 376 1.63 -17.32 -6.01
C ILE A 376 2.56 -16.31 -6.66
N ASP A 377 3.77 -16.76 -7.01
CA ASP A 377 4.78 -15.93 -7.67
C ASP A 377 4.68 -16.08 -9.18
N PHE A 378 4.82 -14.97 -9.89
CA PHE A 378 4.77 -14.92 -11.35
C PHE A 378 6.17 -14.66 -11.93
N LYS A 379 6.42 -15.15 -13.15
CA LYS A 379 7.70 -14.90 -13.82
C LYS A 379 7.81 -13.42 -14.20
N THR A 380 8.98 -12.84 -13.95
CA THR A 380 9.29 -11.42 -14.19
C THR A 380 9.13 -10.95 -15.64
N ASN A 381 9.31 -11.85 -16.61
CA ASN A 381 9.27 -11.54 -18.04
C ASN A 381 7.96 -11.96 -18.74
N GLY A 382 6.90 -12.27 -17.97
CA GLY A 382 5.63 -12.71 -18.52
C GLY A 382 4.55 -11.63 -18.57
N PRO A 383 3.32 -11.98 -19.00
CA PRO A 383 2.18 -11.07 -18.97
C PRO A 383 1.91 -10.55 -17.56
N ASP A 384 1.34 -9.35 -17.47
CA ASP A 384 1.01 -8.69 -16.21
C ASP A 384 0.18 -9.62 -15.29
N PRO A 385 0.67 -9.95 -14.08
CA PRO A 385 -0.02 -10.81 -13.12
C PRO A 385 -1.45 -10.37 -12.79
N MET A 386 -1.76 -9.08 -12.95
CA MET A 386 -3.12 -8.55 -12.77
C MET A 386 -4.15 -9.30 -13.63
N ASN A 387 -3.78 -9.70 -14.85
CA ASN A 387 -4.67 -10.40 -15.78
C ASN A 387 -4.97 -11.85 -15.36
N SER A 388 -4.19 -12.40 -14.43
CA SER A 388 -4.37 -13.77 -13.91
C SER A 388 -5.31 -13.83 -12.70
N VAL A 389 -5.59 -12.70 -12.05
CA VAL A 389 -6.46 -12.62 -10.86
C VAL A 389 -7.87 -13.19 -11.08
N PRO A 390 -8.61 -12.89 -12.17
CA PRO A 390 -9.93 -13.47 -12.37
C PRO A 390 -9.92 -14.99 -12.51
N GLU A 391 -8.89 -15.57 -13.16
CA GLU A 391 -8.76 -17.03 -13.27
C GLU A 391 -8.34 -17.64 -11.93
N ILE A 392 -7.46 -17.01 -11.14
CA ILE A 392 -7.14 -17.46 -9.77
C ILE A 392 -8.40 -17.50 -8.89
N ARG A 393 -9.25 -16.46 -8.95
CA ARG A 393 -10.52 -16.42 -8.21
C ARG A 393 -11.48 -17.51 -8.70
N HIS A 394 -11.48 -17.80 -9.99
CA HIS A 394 -12.25 -18.91 -10.55
C HIS A 394 -11.75 -20.26 -10.02
N ASP A 395 -10.44 -20.47 -9.99
CA ASP A 395 -9.79 -21.69 -9.48
C ASP A 395 -9.97 -21.88 -7.97
N VAL A 396 -10.04 -20.80 -7.19
CA VAL A 396 -10.44 -20.82 -5.78
C VAL A 396 -11.87 -21.36 -5.63
N GLY A 397 -12.80 -20.92 -6.49
CA GLY A 397 -14.17 -21.44 -6.51
C GLY A 397 -14.25 -22.92 -6.95
N ILE A 398 -13.40 -23.37 -7.87
CA ILE A 398 -13.31 -24.79 -8.25
C ILE A 398 -12.72 -25.61 -7.11
N ALA A 399 -11.71 -25.08 -6.41
CA ALA A 399 -11.08 -25.76 -5.28
C ALA A 399 -12.09 -26.05 -4.17
N ASP A 400 -12.96 -25.09 -3.82
CA ASP A 400 -14.08 -25.24 -2.86
C ASP A 400 -15.00 -26.40 -3.24
N ILE A 401 -15.37 -26.51 -4.52
CA ILE A 401 -16.21 -27.61 -5.04
C ILE A 401 -15.49 -28.97 -4.97
N ILE A 402 -14.18 -29.01 -5.27
CA ILE A 402 -13.40 -30.26 -5.28
C ILE A 402 -13.13 -30.75 -3.85
N SER A 403 -12.83 -29.84 -2.91
CA SER A 403 -12.61 -30.22 -1.51
C SER A 403 -13.91 -30.59 -0.81
N GLY A 404 -15.06 -30.05 -1.23
CA GLY A 404 -16.33 -30.20 -0.52
C GLY A 404 -16.35 -29.45 0.82
N GLU A 405 -15.45 -28.47 0.94
CA GLU A 405 -15.15 -27.69 2.14
C GLU A 405 -15.15 -26.22 1.74
N SER A 406 -15.82 -25.36 2.50
CA SER A 406 -15.97 -23.94 2.18
C SER A 406 -15.27 -23.04 3.20
N PRO A 407 -13.93 -23.06 3.29
CA PRO A 407 -13.20 -22.08 4.08
C PRO A 407 -13.43 -20.69 3.48
N VAL A 408 -13.31 -19.66 4.32
CA VAL A 408 -13.44 -18.28 3.84
C VAL A 408 -12.11 -17.88 3.22
N VAL A 409 -12.10 -17.62 1.91
CA VAL A 409 -10.89 -17.37 1.11
C VAL A 409 -10.97 -16.01 0.43
N TYR A 410 -9.86 -15.28 0.45
CA TYR A 410 -9.72 -13.99 -0.22
C TYR A 410 -8.44 -13.94 -1.05
N VAL A 411 -8.53 -13.38 -2.25
CA VAL A 411 -7.38 -13.11 -3.13
C VAL A 411 -6.96 -11.64 -2.98
N THR A 412 -5.73 -11.44 -2.51
CA THR A 412 -5.12 -10.12 -2.25
C THR A 412 -3.70 -10.05 -2.85
N GLY A 413 -2.95 -9.01 -2.49
CA GLY A 413 -1.66 -8.66 -3.09
C GLY A 413 -1.79 -7.57 -4.14
N ALA A 414 -0.66 -7.00 -4.57
CA ALA A 414 -0.65 -5.85 -5.48
C ALA A 414 -1.38 -6.10 -6.82
N PRO A 415 -1.23 -7.26 -7.49
CA PRO A 415 -1.98 -7.53 -8.72
C PRO A 415 -3.50 -7.59 -8.50
N ALA A 416 -3.95 -8.15 -7.38
CA ALA A 416 -5.38 -8.23 -7.04
C ALA A 416 -5.98 -6.85 -6.75
N PHE A 417 -5.24 -5.98 -6.04
CA PHE A 417 -5.64 -4.59 -5.85
C PHE A 417 -5.75 -3.84 -7.18
N ASN A 418 -4.74 -3.97 -8.05
CA ASN A 418 -4.74 -3.30 -9.35
C ASN A 418 -5.94 -3.76 -10.22
N TYR A 419 -6.24 -5.06 -10.23
CA TYR A 419 -7.39 -5.63 -10.94
C TYR A 419 -8.73 -5.12 -10.39
N ASP A 420 -8.88 -5.09 -9.06
CA ASP A 420 -10.09 -4.60 -8.42
C ASP A 420 -10.31 -3.10 -8.65
N ILE A 421 -9.25 -2.28 -8.59
CA ILE A 421 -9.35 -0.86 -8.91
C ILE A 421 -9.66 -0.65 -10.39
N GLN A 422 -9.06 -1.43 -11.30
CA GLN A 422 -9.36 -1.36 -12.73
C GLN A 422 -10.84 -1.67 -13.01
N THR A 423 -11.33 -2.80 -12.52
CA THR A 423 -12.72 -3.23 -12.71
C THR A 423 -13.71 -2.27 -12.05
N GLN A 424 -13.38 -1.76 -10.85
CA GLN A 424 -14.19 -0.74 -10.19
C GLN A 424 -14.21 0.57 -10.97
N THR A 425 -13.08 1.00 -11.53
CA THR A 425 -13.00 2.23 -12.35
C THR A 425 -13.83 2.11 -13.61
N VAL A 426 -13.81 0.95 -14.29
CA VAL A 426 -14.67 0.70 -15.46
C VAL A 426 -16.15 0.73 -15.08
N THR A 427 -16.51 0.08 -13.97
CA THR A 427 -17.88 0.09 -13.44
C THR A 427 -18.34 1.51 -13.09
N ASP A 428 -17.45 2.33 -12.54
CA ASP A 428 -17.72 3.73 -12.22
C ASP A 428 -17.99 4.54 -13.50
N ILE A 429 -17.23 4.34 -14.58
CA ILE A 429 -17.46 5.00 -15.88
C ILE A 429 -18.84 4.63 -16.44
N GLU A 430 -19.18 3.33 -16.42
CA GLU A 430 -20.48 2.82 -16.91
C GLU A 430 -21.67 3.41 -16.13
N ARG A 431 -21.48 3.84 -14.89
CA ARG A 431 -22.51 4.44 -14.05
C ARG A 431 -22.51 5.97 -14.09
N ILE A 432 -21.34 6.61 -13.92
CA ILE A 432 -21.19 8.05 -13.74
C ILE A 432 -21.45 8.81 -15.04
N ASP A 433 -20.90 8.36 -16.17
CA ASP A 433 -20.96 9.11 -17.43
C ASP A 433 -22.40 9.23 -17.97
N PRO A 434 -23.20 8.13 -18.05
CA PRO A 434 -24.58 8.23 -18.53
C PRO A 434 -25.47 9.11 -17.63
N ILE A 435 -25.27 9.05 -16.31
CA ILE A 435 -26.00 9.89 -15.36
C ILE A 435 -25.62 11.35 -15.55
N THR A 436 -24.34 11.65 -15.72
CA THR A 436 -23.84 13.00 -15.98
C THR A 436 -24.40 13.56 -17.29
N ILE A 437 -24.34 12.79 -18.38
CA ILE A 437 -24.89 13.18 -19.68
C ILE A 437 -26.41 13.43 -19.57
N THR A 438 -27.14 12.55 -18.88
CA THR A 438 -28.59 12.70 -18.67
C THR A 438 -28.91 13.95 -17.86
N LEU A 439 -28.14 14.21 -16.80
CA LEU A 439 -28.28 15.41 -15.98
C LEU A 439 -28.05 16.68 -16.80
N ILE A 440 -27.00 16.72 -17.64
CA ILE A 440 -26.73 17.84 -18.54
C ILE A 440 -27.87 18.01 -19.55
N LEU A 441 -28.36 16.93 -20.17
CA LEU A 441 -29.51 16.96 -21.09
C LEU A 441 -30.73 17.60 -20.43
N VAL A 442 -31.05 17.18 -19.21
CA VAL A 442 -32.22 17.66 -18.47
C VAL A 442 -32.05 19.12 -18.08
N ILE A 443 -30.94 19.51 -17.44
CA ILE A 443 -30.73 20.87 -16.96
C ILE A 443 -30.70 21.87 -18.13
N VAL A 444 -29.91 21.57 -19.16
CA VAL A 444 -29.76 22.44 -20.34
C VAL A 444 -31.04 22.45 -21.18
N GLY A 445 -31.70 21.29 -21.31
CA GLY A 445 -32.96 21.16 -22.03
C GLY A 445 -34.10 21.94 -21.37
N VAL A 446 -34.19 21.92 -20.03
CA VAL A 446 -35.14 22.72 -19.25
C VAL A 446 -34.81 24.21 -19.38
N PHE A 447 -33.53 24.60 -19.29
CA PHE A 447 -33.13 26.00 -19.38
C PHE A 447 -33.46 26.65 -20.73
N PHE A 448 -33.13 25.97 -21.83
CA PHE A 448 -33.46 26.46 -23.18
C PHE A 448 -34.90 26.11 -23.60
N ALA A 449 -35.63 25.36 -22.78
CA ALA A 449 -36.94 24.79 -23.11
C ALA A 449 -36.96 24.10 -24.47
N SER A 450 -35.88 23.36 -24.77
CA SER A 450 -35.60 22.77 -26.07
C SER A 450 -35.00 21.37 -25.92
N LEU A 451 -35.36 20.48 -26.84
CA LEU A 451 -34.83 19.12 -26.91
C LEU A 451 -33.53 19.03 -27.71
N VAL A 452 -33.29 19.97 -28.65
CA VAL A 452 -32.13 19.93 -29.55
C VAL A 452 -30.96 20.76 -29.03
N ALA A 453 -31.23 21.88 -28.36
CA ALA A 453 -30.20 22.72 -27.74
C ALA A 453 -29.17 21.97 -26.87
N PRO A 454 -29.57 21.04 -25.96
CA PRO A 454 -28.61 20.34 -25.11
C PRO A 454 -27.77 19.29 -25.86
N LEU A 455 -28.21 18.82 -27.04
CA LEU A 455 -27.44 17.87 -27.84
C LEU A 455 -26.18 18.49 -28.44
N ILE A 456 -26.15 19.81 -28.64
CA ILE A 456 -24.99 20.50 -29.22
C ILE A 456 -23.79 20.47 -28.27
N PRO A 457 -23.89 20.94 -27.00
CA PRO A 457 -22.82 20.79 -26.02
C PRO A 457 -22.36 19.33 -25.89
N ILE A 458 -23.29 18.39 -25.78
CA ILE A 458 -22.95 16.98 -25.52
C ILE A 458 -22.23 16.36 -26.70
N ALA A 459 -22.69 16.57 -27.93
CA ALA A 459 -22.01 16.05 -29.12
C ALA A 459 -20.62 16.69 -29.29
N ALA A 460 -20.50 18.00 -29.05
CA ALA A 460 -19.22 18.71 -29.13
C ALA A 460 -18.21 18.20 -28.09
N ILE A 461 -18.64 18.03 -26.84
CA ILE A 461 -17.77 17.56 -25.77
C ILE A 461 -17.50 16.06 -25.88
N GLY A 462 -18.46 15.24 -26.26
CA GLY A 462 -18.23 13.81 -26.51
C GLY A 462 -17.17 13.57 -27.60
N LEU A 463 -17.22 14.35 -28.70
CA LEU A 463 -16.17 14.33 -29.73
C LEU A 463 -14.81 14.79 -29.15
N SER A 464 -14.83 15.82 -28.30
CA SER A 464 -13.61 16.33 -27.65
C SER A 464 -12.98 15.30 -26.73
N ILE A 465 -13.77 14.57 -25.95
CA ILE A 465 -13.32 13.52 -25.00
C ILE A 465 -12.61 12.39 -25.76
N GLY A 466 -13.17 11.94 -26.89
CA GLY A 466 -12.53 10.93 -27.72
C GLY A 466 -11.14 11.38 -28.21
N ILE A 467 -11.04 12.60 -28.75
CA ILE A 467 -9.75 13.16 -29.19
C ILE A 467 -8.79 13.33 -28.01
N ALA A 468 -9.28 13.78 -26.86
CA ALA A 468 -8.47 13.96 -25.65
C ALA A 468 -7.88 12.64 -25.18
N PHE A 469 -8.65 11.56 -25.14
CA PHE A 469 -8.14 10.23 -24.82
C PHE A 469 -7.10 9.74 -25.83
N GLY A 470 -7.26 10.01 -27.12
CA GLY A 470 -6.23 9.76 -28.13
C GLY A 470 -4.91 10.49 -27.83
N LEU A 471 -4.98 11.75 -27.38
CA LEU A 471 -3.80 12.50 -26.95
C LEU A 471 -3.20 11.98 -25.63
N VAL A 472 -4.03 11.57 -24.67
CA VAL A 472 -3.59 10.97 -23.41
C VAL A 472 -2.83 9.67 -23.67
N TYR A 473 -3.28 8.85 -24.62
CA TYR A 473 -2.52 7.67 -25.06
C TYR A 473 -1.12 8.05 -25.57
N LEU A 474 -1.01 9.06 -26.44
CA LEU A 474 0.29 9.52 -26.95
C LEU A 474 1.20 10.03 -25.82
N VAL A 475 0.66 10.79 -24.87
CA VAL A 475 1.41 11.23 -23.68
C VAL A 475 1.85 10.03 -22.83
N GLY A 476 0.96 9.04 -22.65
CA GLY A 476 1.20 7.80 -21.93
C GLY A 476 2.33 6.97 -22.51
N SER A 477 2.39 6.89 -23.84
CA SER A 477 3.42 6.10 -24.54
C SER A 477 4.78 6.78 -24.60
N TYR A 478 4.84 8.12 -24.70
CA TYR A 478 6.09 8.84 -25.00
C TYR A 478 6.61 9.76 -23.89
N VAL A 479 5.78 10.20 -22.94
CA VAL A 479 6.13 11.26 -21.99
C VAL A 479 6.12 10.76 -20.55
N THR A 480 4.99 10.25 -20.06
CA THR A 480 4.82 9.86 -18.66
C THR A 480 3.70 8.83 -18.53
N SER A 481 3.81 7.94 -17.55
CA SER A 481 2.73 7.03 -17.17
C SER A 481 1.46 7.79 -16.80
N VAL A 482 0.30 7.21 -17.14
CA VAL A 482 -1.02 7.83 -16.91
C VAL A 482 -1.69 7.19 -15.71
N HIS A 483 -2.10 8.01 -14.74
CA HIS A 483 -2.82 7.53 -13.56
C HIS A 483 -4.27 7.16 -13.89
N TYR A 484 -4.82 6.11 -13.29
CA TYR A 484 -6.21 5.66 -13.55
C TYR A 484 -7.28 6.72 -13.29
N LEU A 485 -7.03 7.65 -12.35
CA LEU A 485 -7.90 8.80 -12.09
C LEU A 485 -8.18 9.67 -13.31
N VAL A 486 -7.29 9.67 -14.32
CA VAL A 486 -7.52 10.39 -15.56
C VAL A 486 -8.77 9.87 -16.28
N LEU A 487 -9.09 8.57 -16.16
CA LEU A 487 -10.26 7.99 -16.82
C LEU A 487 -11.59 8.59 -16.34
N THR A 488 -11.69 8.95 -15.07
CA THR A 488 -12.92 9.50 -14.48
C THR A 488 -12.88 11.02 -14.42
N LEU A 489 -11.74 11.60 -14.04
CA LEU A 489 -11.61 13.04 -13.85
C LEU A 489 -11.61 13.80 -15.19
N LEU A 490 -10.99 13.27 -16.25
CA LEU A 490 -10.93 13.94 -17.55
C LEU A 490 -12.32 14.12 -18.18
N PRO A 491 -13.15 13.06 -18.36
CA PRO A 491 -14.49 13.23 -18.92
C PRO A 491 -15.37 14.14 -18.09
N VAL A 492 -15.38 13.98 -16.76
CA VAL A 492 -16.18 14.82 -15.86
C VAL A 492 -15.77 16.29 -15.94
N SER A 493 -14.47 16.58 -15.94
CA SER A 493 -13.95 17.94 -16.08
C SER A 493 -14.35 18.56 -17.43
N MET A 494 -14.27 17.78 -18.51
CA MET A 494 -14.65 18.23 -19.86
C MET A 494 -16.16 18.41 -20.00
N LEU A 495 -16.97 17.53 -19.41
CA LEU A 495 -18.43 17.63 -19.41
C LEU A 495 -18.92 18.82 -18.59
N GLY A 496 -18.30 19.14 -17.46
CA GLY A 496 -18.59 20.37 -16.72
C GLY A 496 -18.13 21.61 -17.50
N ALA A 497 -16.83 21.83 -17.56
CA ALA A 497 -16.22 23.05 -18.12
C ALA A 497 -16.55 23.28 -19.60
N GLY A 498 -16.42 22.22 -20.40
CA GLY A 498 -16.62 22.29 -21.84
C GLY A 498 -18.07 22.54 -22.22
N SER A 499 -19.02 21.94 -21.48
CA SER A 499 -20.45 22.21 -21.74
C SER A 499 -20.82 23.64 -21.35
N ASP A 500 -20.21 24.20 -20.30
CA ASP A 500 -20.41 25.59 -19.90
C ASP A 500 -20.02 26.57 -21.02
N TYR A 501 -18.88 26.34 -21.69
CA TYR A 501 -18.47 27.14 -22.85
C TYR A 501 -19.51 27.10 -23.98
N CYS A 502 -20.05 25.92 -24.24
CA CYS A 502 -21.08 25.72 -25.25
C CYS A 502 -22.38 26.42 -24.87
N ILE A 503 -22.85 26.25 -23.62
CA ILE A 503 -24.09 26.87 -23.10
C ILE A 503 -23.99 28.39 -23.16
N PHE A 504 -22.84 28.97 -22.78
CA PHE A 504 -22.63 30.40 -22.81
C PHE A 504 -22.69 30.96 -24.24
N LEU A 505 -22.06 30.28 -25.20
CA LEU A 505 -22.10 30.68 -26.60
C LEU A 505 -23.52 30.55 -27.22
N VAL A 506 -24.22 29.46 -26.92
CA VAL A 506 -25.60 29.21 -27.40
C VAL A 506 -26.58 30.21 -26.80
N SER A 507 -26.45 30.51 -25.50
CA SER A 507 -27.29 31.51 -24.83
C SER A 507 -27.05 32.92 -25.39
N ARG A 508 -25.81 33.27 -25.72
CA ARG A 508 -25.51 34.53 -26.39
C ARG A 508 -26.13 34.60 -27.78
N TYR A 509 -26.05 33.52 -28.56
CA TYR A 509 -26.72 33.46 -29.86
C TYR A 509 -28.23 33.64 -29.71
N ALA A 510 -28.86 33.01 -28.71
CA ALA A 510 -30.27 33.20 -28.41
C ALA A 510 -30.61 34.67 -28.10
N GLU A 511 -29.81 35.33 -27.25
CA GLU A 511 -29.97 36.75 -26.88
C GLU A 511 -29.86 37.67 -28.11
N GLU A 512 -28.86 37.45 -28.96
CA GLU A 512 -28.63 38.22 -30.19
C GLU A 512 -29.78 38.07 -31.21
N ARG A 513 -30.33 36.85 -31.36
CA ARG A 513 -31.51 36.59 -32.19
C ARG A 513 -32.76 37.26 -31.63
N MET A 514 -32.90 37.32 -30.31
CA MET A 514 -34.02 38.04 -29.67
C MET A 514 -33.97 39.55 -29.87
N LEU A 515 -32.77 40.12 -29.99
CA LEU A 515 -32.57 41.54 -30.35
C LEU A 515 -32.91 41.85 -31.82
N GLY A 516 -33.44 40.88 -32.58
CA GLY A 516 -33.89 41.05 -33.96
C GLY A 516 -32.79 40.92 -35.02
N ARG A 517 -31.57 40.52 -34.65
CA ARG A 517 -30.42 40.43 -35.56
C ARG A 517 -30.46 39.17 -36.40
N GLY A 518 -30.00 39.22 -37.65
CA GLY A 518 -29.96 38.07 -38.58
C GLY A 518 -29.11 36.89 -38.08
N LYS A 519 -29.31 35.68 -38.61
CA LYS A 519 -28.63 34.46 -38.14
C LYS A 519 -27.10 34.57 -38.19
N LYS A 520 -26.55 34.99 -39.33
CA LYS A 520 -25.10 35.13 -39.53
C LYS A 520 -24.53 36.22 -38.61
N ASP A 521 -25.21 37.36 -38.53
CA ASP A 521 -24.80 38.49 -37.68
C ASP A 521 -24.83 38.12 -36.19
N ALA A 522 -25.84 37.35 -35.78
CA ALA A 522 -25.96 36.85 -34.40
C ALA A 522 -24.81 35.89 -34.05
N VAL A 523 -24.43 34.97 -34.94
CA VAL A 523 -23.25 34.11 -34.74
C VAL A 523 -21.98 34.95 -34.67
N GLU A 524 -21.79 35.90 -35.58
CA GLU A 524 -20.60 36.77 -35.60
C GLU A 524 -20.45 37.56 -34.29
N ARG A 525 -21.52 38.21 -33.82
CA ARG A 525 -21.49 38.96 -32.57
C ARG A 525 -21.32 38.07 -31.34
N SER A 526 -21.93 36.88 -31.35
CA SER A 526 -21.79 35.92 -30.26
C SER A 526 -20.34 35.49 -30.12
N VAL A 527 -19.69 35.05 -31.21
CA VAL A 527 -18.28 34.66 -31.18
C VAL A 527 -17.37 35.85 -30.86
N THR A 528 -17.72 37.06 -31.29
CA THR A 528 -16.89 38.24 -31.01
C THR A 528 -16.82 38.59 -29.53
N TRP A 529 -17.96 38.57 -28.82
CA TRP A 529 -18.03 38.98 -27.41
C TRP A 529 -17.95 37.80 -26.45
N ALA A 530 -18.77 36.77 -26.66
CA ALA A 530 -18.73 35.58 -25.82
C ALA A 530 -17.46 34.76 -26.08
N GLY A 531 -16.95 34.71 -27.32
CA GLY A 531 -15.71 34.01 -27.64
C GLY A 531 -14.47 34.62 -26.99
N GLU A 532 -14.40 35.95 -26.81
CA GLU A 532 -13.31 36.56 -26.02
C GLU A 532 -13.37 36.09 -24.56
N SER A 533 -14.55 36.09 -23.97
CA SER A 533 -14.76 35.68 -22.57
C SER A 533 -14.46 34.18 -22.36
N ILE A 534 -14.99 33.33 -23.24
CA ILE A 534 -14.75 31.87 -23.25
C ILE A 534 -13.26 31.56 -23.44
N ALA A 535 -12.56 32.24 -24.36
CA ALA A 535 -11.14 32.03 -24.55
C ALA A 535 -10.31 32.43 -23.33
N THR A 536 -10.66 33.52 -22.65
CA THR A 536 -9.97 33.94 -21.43
C THR A 536 -10.20 32.99 -20.26
N SER A 537 -11.43 32.49 -20.13
CA SER A 537 -11.83 31.50 -19.13
C SER A 537 -11.18 30.13 -19.40
N GLY A 538 -11.27 29.60 -20.62
CA GLY A 538 -10.58 28.36 -20.95
C GLY A 538 -9.06 28.45 -20.80
N ALA A 539 -8.45 29.60 -21.10
CA ALA A 539 -7.01 29.80 -20.88
C ALA A 539 -6.62 29.79 -19.39
N THR A 540 -7.45 30.34 -18.49
CA THR A 540 -7.19 30.24 -17.03
C THR A 540 -7.21 28.80 -16.56
N VAL A 541 -8.15 28.00 -17.07
CA VAL A 541 -8.26 26.58 -16.73
C VAL A 541 -7.07 25.77 -17.24
N VAL A 542 -6.70 25.96 -18.52
CA VAL A 542 -5.54 25.30 -19.14
C VAL A 542 -4.28 25.61 -18.35
N ILE A 543 -4.08 26.87 -17.93
CA ILE A 543 -2.91 27.26 -17.13
C ILE A 543 -2.99 26.68 -15.72
N ALA A 544 -4.15 26.70 -15.05
CA ALA A 544 -4.32 26.12 -13.73
C ALA A 544 -3.94 24.62 -13.73
N PHE A 545 -4.49 23.80 -14.61
CA PHE A 545 -4.10 22.39 -14.72
C PHE A 545 -2.67 22.21 -15.25
N GLY A 546 -2.22 23.07 -16.15
CA GLY A 546 -0.85 23.07 -16.66
C GLY A 546 0.19 23.29 -15.57
N THR A 547 -0.15 24.00 -14.48
CA THR A 547 0.76 24.15 -13.33
C THR A 547 1.04 22.81 -12.63
N LEU A 548 0.06 21.89 -12.59
CA LEU A 548 0.24 20.56 -12.01
C LEU A 548 1.25 19.74 -12.79
N ALA A 549 1.49 20.05 -14.07
CA ALA A 549 2.53 19.40 -14.86
C ALA A 549 3.95 19.61 -14.28
N PHE A 550 4.14 20.60 -13.42
CA PHE A 550 5.40 20.87 -12.71
C PHE A 550 5.48 20.18 -11.33
N ALA A 551 4.46 19.43 -10.91
CA ALA A 551 4.48 18.68 -9.66
C ALA A 551 5.61 17.65 -9.65
N SER A 552 6.25 17.48 -8.49
CA SER A 552 7.27 16.45 -8.29
C SER A 552 6.64 15.05 -8.27
N PHE A 553 5.43 14.92 -7.73
CA PHE A 553 4.69 13.67 -7.68
C PHE A 553 4.01 13.34 -9.02
N GLY A 554 4.22 12.12 -9.51
CA GLY A 554 3.82 11.69 -10.85
C GLY A 554 2.30 11.69 -11.06
N LEU A 555 1.51 11.41 -10.02
CA LEU A 555 0.04 11.41 -10.10
C LEU A 555 -0.47 12.79 -10.47
N LEU A 556 -0.10 13.83 -9.71
CA LEU A 556 -0.52 15.22 -9.94
C LEU A 556 -0.10 15.69 -11.34
N ARG A 557 1.13 15.37 -11.73
CA ARG A 557 1.65 15.69 -13.07
C ARG A 557 0.85 15.02 -14.18
N SER A 558 0.55 13.74 -14.06
CA SER A 558 -0.20 12.99 -15.07
C SER A 558 -1.62 13.53 -15.25
N VAL A 559 -2.31 13.82 -14.14
CA VAL A 559 -3.65 14.40 -14.12
C VAL A 559 -3.64 15.81 -14.72
N GLY A 560 -2.67 16.64 -14.32
CA GLY A 560 -2.49 17.99 -14.83
C GLY A 560 -2.35 18.03 -16.35
N ILE A 561 -1.45 17.23 -16.90
CA ILE A 561 -1.19 17.17 -18.36
C ILE A 561 -2.44 16.67 -19.10
N ALA A 562 -3.06 15.59 -18.63
CA ALA A 562 -4.22 15.01 -19.29
C ALA A 562 -5.40 16.00 -19.33
N VAL A 563 -5.73 16.61 -18.19
CA VAL A 563 -6.86 17.55 -18.09
C VAL A 563 -6.56 18.86 -18.83
N MET A 564 -5.33 19.37 -18.77
CA MET A 564 -4.91 20.53 -19.57
C MET A 564 -5.12 20.31 -21.07
N LEU A 565 -4.72 19.16 -21.60
CA LEU A 565 -4.91 18.80 -23.01
C LEU A 565 -6.39 18.64 -23.35
N GLY A 566 -7.15 17.93 -22.51
CA GLY A 566 -8.58 17.74 -22.72
C GLY A 566 -9.34 19.07 -22.78
N ILE A 567 -9.09 19.97 -21.83
CA ILE A 567 -9.76 21.27 -21.78
C ILE A 567 -9.30 22.17 -22.94
N SER A 568 -8.04 22.07 -23.37
CA SER A 568 -7.56 22.77 -24.57
C SER A 568 -8.34 22.36 -25.82
N ILE A 569 -8.58 21.06 -26.00
CA ILE A 569 -9.39 20.54 -27.10
C ILE A 569 -10.85 20.96 -26.95
N ALA A 570 -11.44 20.84 -25.76
CA ALA A 570 -12.81 21.27 -25.50
C ALA A 570 -13.01 22.76 -25.82
N LEU A 571 -12.06 23.62 -25.47
CA LEU A 571 -12.07 25.05 -25.77
C LEU A 571 -12.02 25.30 -27.29
N LEU A 572 -11.12 24.61 -28.00
CA LEU A 572 -11.00 24.73 -29.45
C LEU A 572 -12.29 24.28 -30.15
N VAL A 573 -12.90 23.19 -29.72
CA VAL A 573 -14.17 22.69 -30.24
C VAL A 573 -15.31 23.68 -29.93
N ALA A 574 -15.38 24.21 -28.70
CA ALA A 574 -16.39 25.19 -28.32
C ALA A 574 -16.30 26.48 -29.15
N LEU A 575 -15.11 26.94 -29.51
CA LEU A 575 -14.90 28.15 -30.32
C LEU A 575 -14.99 27.93 -31.84
N THR A 576 -15.05 26.68 -32.31
CA THR A 576 -15.08 26.36 -33.75
C THR A 576 -16.30 25.56 -34.17
N LEU A 577 -16.51 24.39 -33.58
CA LEU A 577 -17.60 23.47 -33.93
C LEU A 577 -18.98 24.00 -33.51
N VAL A 578 -19.09 24.59 -32.31
CA VAL A 578 -20.37 25.12 -31.82
C VAL A 578 -20.87 26.30 -32.66
N PRO A 579 -20.07 27.34 -32.99
CA PRO A 579 -20.51 28.36 -33.93
C PRO A 579 -20.84 27.83 -35.32
N ALA A 580 -20.12 26.80 -35.80
CA ALA A 580 -20.44 26.14 -37.06
C ALA A 580 -21.82 25.45 -37.00
N ALA A 581 -22.12 24.76 -35.91
CA ALA A 581 -23.42 24.15 -35.64
C ALA A 581 -24.54 25.21 -35.57
N LEU A 582 -24.31 26.31 -34.85
CA LEU A 582 -25.25 27.43 -34.76
C LEU A 582 -25.51 28.07 -36.14
N SER A 583 -24.48 28.21 -36.97
CA SER A 583 -24.63 28.73 -38.34
C SER A 583 -25.41 27.78 -39.25
N LEU A 584 -25.33 26.47 -39.04
CA LEU A 584 -25.90 25.45 -39.93
C LEU A 584 -27.35 25.11 -39.56
N PHE A 585 -27.62 24.85 -38.27
CA PHE A 585 -28.95 24.51 -37.78
C PHE A 585 -29.80 25.75 -37.46
N GLY A 586 -29.16 26.89 -37.14
CA GLY A 586 -29.84 28.16 -36.86
C GLY A 586 -30.92 28.03 -35.78
N ASP A 587 -32.08 28.64 -36.00
CA ASP A 587 -33.16 28.69 -35.00
C ASP A 587 -33.84 27.34 -34.74
N ARG A 588 -33.59 26.30 -35.58
CA ARG A 588 -34.15 24.95 -35.37
C ARG A 588 -33.64 24.31 -34.09
N ILE A 589 -32.50 24.76 -33.59
CA ILE A 589 -31.89 24.31 -32.34
C ILE A 589 -32.84 24.53 -31.15
N PHE A 590 -33.71 25.53 -31.19
CA PHE A 590 -34.64 25.84 -30.10
C PHE A 590 -36.01 25.15 -30.23
N TRP A 591 -36.14 24.15 -31.10
CA TRP A 591 -37.37 23.34 -31.21
C TRP A 591 -37.63 22.56 -29.90
N PRO A 592 -38.89 22.37 -29.46
CA PRO A 592 -40.18 22.69 -30.11
C PRO A 592 -40.74 24.09 -29.83
N ARG A 593 -40.37 24.73 -28.73
CA ARG A 593 -41.00 26.00 -28.28
C ARG A 593 -40.40 27.25 -28.93
N GLY A 594 -39.29 27.12 -29.65
CA GLY A 594 -38.56 28.23 -30.28
C GLY A 594 -38.01 29.22 -29.25
N LEU A 595 -37.60 30.40 -29.72
CA LEU A 595 -37.17 31.53 -28.86
C LEU A 595 -38.34 32.17 -28.05
N GLY A 596 -39.53 31.54 -28.04
CA GLY A 596 -40.81 32.14 -27.63
C GLY A 596 -41.01 32.32 -26.11
N LEU A 597 -40.43 31.46 -25.27
CA LEU A 597 -40.54 31.57 -23.80
C LEU A 597 -39.82 32.82 -23.27
N TRP A 598 -38.72 33.21 -23.90
CA TRP A 598 -37.99 34.44 -23.58
C TRP A 598 -38.63 35.70 -24.19
N ARG A 599 -39.56 35.53 -25.15
CA ARG A 599 -40.29 36.63 -25.84
C ARG A 599 -41.45 37.19 -25.01
N LYS A 600 -42.00 36.43 -24.05
CA LYS A 600 -43.05 36.91 -23.12
C LYS A 600 -42.41 37.55 -21.87
N ARG A 601 -42.24 38.87 -21.94
CA ARG A 601 -42.07 39.87 -20.84
C ARG A 601 -41.93 39.32 -19.40
N LYS A 602 -40.82 39.68 -18.75
CA LYS A 602 -40.86 40.23 -17.37
C LYS A 602 -40.51 41.72 -17.43
N LEU A 603 -41.27 42.55 -16.73
CA LEU A 603 -40.90 43.94 -16.45
C LEU A 603 -39.51 43.96 -15.78
N VAL A 604 -38.65 44.88 -16.22
CA VAL A 604 -37.35 45.18 -15.58
C VAL A 604 -37.59 45.37 -14.07
N GLY A 605 -36.84 44.66 -13.23
CA GLY A 605 -36.98 44.73 -11.76
C GLY A 605 -37.83 43.66 -11.06
N ALA A 606 -38.53 42.77 -11.79
CA ALA A 606 -39.36 41.71 -11.20
C ALA A 606 -38.67 40.32 -11.11
N SER A 607 -37.44 40.18 -11.58
CA SER A 607 -36.66 38.93 -11.55
C SER A 607 -36.01 38.70 -10.18
N TYR A 608 -35.81 37.43 -9.77
CA TYR A 608 -35.05 37.08 -8.56
C TYR A 608 -33.67 37.74 -8.56
N TYR A 609 -32.98 37.68 -9.70
CA TYR A 609 -31.64 38.26 -9.87
C TYR A 609 -31.65 39.79 -9.78
N ALA A 610 -32.71 40.46 -10.22
CA ALA A 610 -32.84 41.91 -10.08
C ALA A 610 -33.01 42.31 -8.60
N ARG A 611 -33.84 41.56 -7.85
CA ARG A 611 -34.01 41.79 -6.40
C ARG A 611 -32.73 41.49 -5.63
N ALA A 612 -32.03 40.43 -5.99
CA ALA A 612 -30.74 40.08 -5.40
C ALA A 612 -29.70 41.17 -5.67
N ALA A 613 -29.60 41.66 -6.91
CA ALA A 613 -28.71 42.76 -7.26
C ALA A 613 -29.00 44.05 -6.47
N GLN A 614 -30.27 44.45 -6.37
CA GLN A 614 -30.69 45.62 -5.59
C GLN A 614 -30.43 45.46 -4.08
N PHE A 615 -30.66 44.26 -3.55
CA PHE A 615 -30.37 43.94 -2.14
C PHE A 615 -28.88 44.09 -1.86
N THR A 616 -28.04 43.50 -2.71
CA THR A 616 -26.59 43.56 -2.64
C THR A 616 -26.08 44.99 -2.78
N ALA A 617 -26.70 45.78 -3.66
CA ALA A 617 -26.40 47.19 -3.82
C ALA A 617 -26.61 48.02 -2.57
N LYS A 618 -27.72 47.78 -1.88
CA LYS A 618 -28.08 48.49 -0.66
C LYS A 618 -27.30 48.02 0.57
N HIS A 619 -26.95 46.73 0.65
CA HIS A 619 -26.40 46.08 1.85
C HIS A 619 -25.00 45.45 1.65
N SER A 620 -24.21 45.93 0.68
CA SER A 620 -22.87 45.38 0.35
C SER A 620 -21.95 45.13 1.55
N LYS A 621 -21.92 46.04 2.53
CA LYS A 621 -21.11 45.87 3.76
C LYS A 621 -21.59 44.71 4.64
N LEU A 622 -22.91 44.50 4.74
CA LEU A 622 -23.49 43.44 5.55
C LEU A 622 -23.18 42.07 4.94
N VAL A 623 -23.33 41.94 3.62
CA VAL A 623 -23.00 40.69 2.90
C VAL A 623 -21.53 40.31 3.11
N LEU A 624 -20.62 41.28 3.01
CA LEU A 624 -19.19 41.04 3.23
C LEU A 624 -18.87 40.66 4.68
N LEU A 625 -19.52 41.29 5.66
CA LEU A 625 -19.36 40.92 7.07
C LEU A 625 -19.85 39.49 7.34
N ILE A 626 -20.99 39.09 6.77
CA ILE A 626 -21.51 37.72 6.92
C ILE A 626 -20.56 36.72 6.26
N ALA A 627 -20.08 37.00 5.05
CA ALA A 627 -19.13 36.14 4.36
C ALA A 627 -17.85 35.96 5.18
N LEU A 628 -17.29 37.03 5.74
CA LEU A 628 -16.11 36.94 6.62
C LEU A 628 -16.41 36.18 7.92
N ALA A 629 -17.59 36.37 8.51
CA ALA A 629 -18.00 35.67 9.73
C ALA A 629 -18.13 34.15 9.52
N ILE A 630 -18.52 33.69 8.33
CA ILE A 630 -18.55 32.26 7.98
C ILE A 630 -17.15 31.75 7.63
N SER A 631 -16.34 32.58 6.97
CA SER A 631 -14.99 32.21 6.51
C SER A 631 -14.01 31.99 7.64
N LEU A 632 -14.09 32.75 8.73
CA LEU A 632 -13.15 32.62 9.86
C LEU A 632 -13.24 31.23 10.55
N PRO A 633 -14.43 30.74 10.96
CA PRO A 633 -14.57 29.38 11.47
C PRO A 633 -14.20 28.32 10.43
N ALA A 634 -14.60 28.49 9.17
CA ALA A 634 -14.29 27.54 8.10
C ALA A 634 -12.77 27.38 7.90
N ALA A 635 -12.05 28.51 7.80
CA ALA A 635 -10.59 28.51 7.69
C ALA A 635 -9.93 27.89 8.93
N SER A 636 -10.46 28.16 10.13
CA SER A 636 -9.99 27.51 11.36
C SER A 636 -10.12 25.99 11.30
N THR A 637 -11.28 25.48 10.86
CA THR A 637 -11.50 24.03 10.71
C THR A 637 -10.47 23.44 9.77
N VAL A 638 -10.32 24.01 8.57
CA VAL A 638 -9.38 23.52 7.55
C VAL A 638 -7.93 23.53 8.05
N LEU A 639 -7.53 24.56 8.80
CA LEU A 639 -6.19 24.68 9.39
C LEU A 639 -5.91 23.65 10.50
N THR A 640 -6.95 23.20 11.20
CA THR A 640 -6.82 22.25 12.31
C THR A 640 -7.06 20.79 11.90
N SER A 641 -7.60 20.56 10.71
CA SER A 641 -7.85 19.20 10.21
C SER A 641 -6.55 18.51 9.83
N GLN A 642 -6.40 17.27 10.30
CA GLN A 642 -5.34 16.37 9.85
C GLN A 642 -5.76 15.73 8.52
N THR A 643 -4.80 15.57 7.61
CA THR A 643 -4.99 14.85 6.35
C THR A 643 -4.32 13.49 6.46
N SER A 644 -5.02 12.45 5.99
CA SER A 644 -4.50 11.09 6.02
C SER A 644 -3.72 10.75 4.75
N HIS A 645 -2.63 9.99 4.94
CA HIS A 645 -1.83 9.35 3.89
C HIS A 645 -2.16 7.86 3.73
N ASP A 646 -3.19 7.37 4.41
CA ASP A 646 -3.62 5.98 4.31
C ASP A 646 -4.28 5.71 2.96
N LEU A 647 -3.49 5.19 2.02
CA LEU A 647 -3.92 4.83 0.67
C LEU A 647 -4.84 3.59 0.67
N ILE A 648 -4.64 2.65 1.60
CA ILE A 648 -5.46 1.42 1.69
C ILE A 648 -6.85 1.76 2.24
N GLY A 649 -6.93 2.74 3.15
CA GLY A 649 -8.18 3.33 3.62
C GLY A 649 -9.06 3.85 2.47
N GLN A 650 -8.46 4.34 1.39
CA GLN A 650 -9.16 4.91 0.23
C GLN A 650 -9.65 3.86 -0.78
N ILE A 651 -9.35 2.59 -0.56
CA ILE A 651 -9.87 1.49 -1.36
C ILE A 651 -11.27 1.10 -0.80
N PRO A 652 -12.29 0.88 -1.63
CA PRO A 652 -13.62 0.48 -1.15
C PRO A 652 -13.58 -0.80 -0.30
N SER A 653 -14.35 -0.85 0.81
CA SER A 653 -14.48 -2.04 1.67
C SER A 653 -15.30 -3.18 1.06
N SER A 654 -16.00 -2.91 -0.05
CA SER A 654 -16.71 -3.92 -0.84
C SER A 654 -15.77 -4.84 -1.62
N LEU A 655 -14.50 -4.46 -1.81
CA LEU A 655 -13.54 -5.21 -2.63
C LEU A 655 -12.91 -6.37 -1.85
N GLU A 656 -12.77 -7.51 -2.52
CA GLU A 656 -12.18 -8.73 -1.97
C GLU A 656 -10.72 -8.54 -1.57
N SER A 657 -9.93 -7.88 -2.41
CA SER A 657 -8.49 -7.61 -2.15
C SER A 657 -8.26 -6.83 -0.85
N LYS A 658 -9.13 -5.86 -0.52
CA LYS A 658 -9.07 -5.11 0.74
C LYS A 658 -9.43 -5.96 1.94
N ASN A 659 -10.46 -6.81 1.84
CA ASN A 659 -10.84 -7.71 2.93
C ASN A 659 -9.73 -8.74 3.22
N GLY A 660 -9.15 -9.34 2.17
CA GLY A 660 -8.00 -10.23 2.31
C GLY A 660 -6.79 -9.54 2.95
N TYR A 661 -6.50 -8.29 2.58
CA TYR A 661 -5.43 -7.51 3.21
C TYR A 661 -5.70 -7.23 4.70
N ASN A 662 -6.92 -6.83 5.06
CA ASN A 662 -7.28 -6.53 6.46
C ASN A 662 -7.13 -7.77 7.34
N ILE A 663 -7.56 -8.93 6.86
CA ILE A 663 -7.44 -10.21 7.58
C ILE A 663 -5.98 -10.63 7.70
N MET A 664 -5.21 -10.55 6.60
CA MET A 664 -3.78 -10.83 6.62
C MET A 664 -3.03 -9.89 7.59
N SER A 665 -3.37 -8.60 7.60
CA SER A 665 -2.83 -7.59 8.52
C SER A 665 -3.17 -7.92 9.98
N GLN A 666 -4.41 -8.34 10.28
CA GLN A 666 -4.84 -8.76 11.62
C GLN A 666 -4.18 -10.06 12.09
N GLY A 667 -3.95 -11.02 11.19
CA GLY A 667 -3.37 -12.33 11.51
C GLY A 667 -1.84 -12.32 11.68
N PHE A 668 -1.13 -11.58 10.83
CA PHE A 668 0.35 -11.56 10.76
C PHE A 668 0.98 -10.28 11.34
N GLY A 669 0.15 -9.28 11.67
CA GLY A 669 0.59 -7.95 12.06
C GLY A 669 0.85 -7.07 10.84
N ALA A 670 0.28 -5.87 10.85
CA ALA A 670 0.27 -4.97 9.70
C ALA A 670 1.67 -4.64 9.15
N GLY A 671 2.65 -4.44 10.03
CA GLY A 671 4.04 -4.11 9.65
C GLY A 671 4.86 -5.28 9.10
N THR A 672 4.39 -6.52 9.22
CA THR A 672 5.05 -7.71 8.65
C THR A 672 4.69 -7.90 7.18
N VAL A 673 3.47 -7.49 6.79
CA VAL A 673 2.88 -7.72 5.46
C VAL A 673 3.45 -6.81 4.38
N THR A 674 3.78 -5.55 4.71
CA THR A 674 4.47 -4.63 3.77
C THR A 674 5.69 -4.04 4.45
N PRO A 675 6.83 -4.73 4.36
CA PRO A 675 7.96 -4.41 5.20
C PRO A 675 8.70 -3.15 4.75
N THR A 676 9.16 -2.38 5.73
CA THR A 676 10.16 -1.33 5.49
C THR A 676 11.54 -1.96 5.59
N TYR A 677 12.41 -1.65 4.64
CA TYR A 677 13.76 -2.18 4.64
C TYR A 677 14.79 -1.08 4.41
N THR A 678 15.97 -1.25 4.98
CA THR A 678 17.14 -0.40 4.74
C THR A 678 18.16 -1.22 3.96
N ILE A 679 18.51 -0.76 2.76
CA ILE A 679 19.57 -1.37 1.97
C ILE A 679 20.90 -0.74 2.38
N VAL A 680 21.85 -1.58 2.77
CA VAL A 680 23.22 -1.18 3.11
C VAL A 680 24.17 -1.79 2.09
N ARG A 681 24.64 -0.97 1.14
CA ARG A 681 25.63 -1.40 0.16
C ARG A 681 27.01 -0.96 0.57
N THR A 682 27.82 -1.94 0.92
CA THR A 682 29.17 -1.75 1.47
C THR A 682 30.22 -1.71 0.37
N PRO A 683 31.37 -1.03 0.56
CA PRO A 683 32.45 -1.02 -0.44
C PRO A 683 33.15 -2.40 -0.58
N VAL A 684 33.12 -3.18 0.51
CA VAL A 684 33.73 -4.52 0.62
C VAL A 684 32.70 -5.62 0.39
N MET A 685 33.14 -6.84 0.11
CA MET A 685 32.22 -7.99 0.06
C MET A 685 31.91 -8.47 1.49
N LEU A 686 30.62 -8.72 1.73
CA LEU A 686 30.08 -9.27 2.97
C LEU A 686 30.30 -10.78 3.03
N VAL A 687 30.07 -11.45 1.89
CA VAL A 687 30.29 -12.88 1.70
C VAL A 687 31.03 -13.11 0.39
N TYR A 688 32.13 -13.87 0.42
CA TYR A 688 32.94 -14.20 -0.74
C TYR A 688 33.26 -15.69 -0.78
N ARG A 689 32.86 -16.39 -1.84
CA ARG A 689 33.15 -17.84 -2.06
C ARG A 689 32.85 -18.73 -0.84
N GLY A 690 31.78 -18.44 -0.10
CA GLY A 690 31.39 -19.20 1.10
C GLY A 690 32.16 -18.85 2.37
N GLN A 691 32.96 -17.78 2.36
CA GLN A 691 33.56 -17.17 3.55
C GLN A 691 32.89 -15.84 3.87
N ILE A 692 32.75 -15.51 5.15
CA ILE A 692 32.13 -14.27 5.61
C ILE A 692 33.17 -13.25 6.10
N ASN A 693 32.92 -11.98 5.83
CA ASN A 693 33.74 -10.88 6.34
C ASN A 693 33.21 -10.43 7.72
N ILE A 694 33.83 -10.92 8.79
CA ILE A 694 33.38 -10.68 10.17
C ILE A 694 33.34 -9.18 10.51
N THR A 695 34.31 -8.39 10.06
CA THR A 695 34.36 -6.94 10.33
C THR A 695 33.19 -6.22 9.66
N ALA A 696 32.89 -6.56 8.41
CA ALA A 696 31.75 -5.97 7.71
C ALA A 696 30.42 -6.43 8.33
N LEU A 697 30.30 -7.70 8.74
CA LEU A 697 29.10 -8.20 9.43
C LEU A 697 28.91 -7.56 10.82
N LYS A 698 29.98 -7.19 11.54
CA LYS A 698 29.85 -6.40 12.78
C LYS A 698 29.20 -5.05 12.54
N ALA A 699 29.58 -4.37 11.45
CA ALA A 699 28.97 -3.10 11.06
C ALA A 699 27.49 -3.26 10.67
N ILE A 700 27.15 -4.33 9.92
CA ILE A 700 25.75 -4.67 9.60
C ILE A 700 24.96 -5.01 10.86
N SER A 701 25.53 -5.77 11.79
CA SER A 701 24.90 -6.13 13.07
C SER A 701 24.63 -4.92 13.94
N LEU A 702 25.53 -3.92 13.92
CA LEU A 702 25.32 -2.65 14.59
C LEU A 702 24.11 -1.90 13.99
N ALA A 703 24.00 -1.87 12.66
CA ALA A 703 22.85 -1.26 11.99
C ALA A 703 21.52 -2.00 12.32
N GLU A 704 21.53 -3.34 12.34
CA GLU A 704 20.37 -4.16 12.68
C GLU A 704 19.92 -3.94 14.15
N ASN A 705 20.85 -4.01 15.11
CA ASN A 705 20.58 -3.77 16.53
C ASN A 705 20.11 -2.35 16.82
N SER A 706 20.72 -1.36 16.15
CA SER A 706 20.33 0.03 16.30
C SER A 706 18.91 0.28 15.75
N THR A 707 18.55 -0.39 14.66
CA THR A 707 17.20 -0.32 14.09
C THR A 707 16.17 -0.99 14.99
N SER A 708 16.50 -2.10 15.66
CA SER A 708 15.57 -2.78 16.58
C SER A 708 15.29 -2.00 17.87
N MET A 709 16.11 -1.00 18.21
CA MET A 709 15.90 -0.12 19.37
C MET A 709 14.98 1.07 19.07
N ILE A 710 14.59 1.28 17.81
CA ILE A 710 13.75 2.42 17.41
C ILE A 710 12.31 2.18 17.88
N PRO A 711 11.67 3.14 18.57
CA PRO A 711 10.27 3.02 18.96
C PRO A 711 9.35 2.73 17.76
N GLY A 712 8.52 1.70 17.87
CA GLY A 712 7.59 1.28 16.81
C GLY A 712 8.15 0.22 15.86
N VAL A 713 9.43 -0.17 16.00
CA VAL A 713 9.99 -1.36 15.35
C VAL A 713 9.80 -2.57 16.26
N SER A 714 9.02 -3.54 15.79
CA SER A 714 8.69 -4.77 16.51
C SER A 714 9.85 -5.78 16.45
N LYS A 715 10.38 -6.00 15.24
CA LYS A 715 11.44 -6.97 14.98
C LYS A 715 12.27 -6.51 13.77
N VAL A 716 13.55 -6.88 13.77
CA VAL A 716 14.45 -6.63 12.64
C VAL A 716 14.96 -7.95 12.11
N TYR A 717 14.81 -8.16 10.81
CA TYR A 717 15.41 -9.27 10.08
C TYR A 717 16.55 -8.76 9.20
N GLY A 718 17.60 -9.57 9.06
CA GLY A 718 18.74 -9.16 8.27
C GLY A 718 19.82 -10.23 8.18
N LEU A 719 20.99 -9.82 7.71
CA LEU A 719 22.12 -10.71 7.48
C LEU A 719 22.67 -11.29 8.78
N THR A 720 22.63 -10.55 9.90
CA THR A 720 23.06 -11.07 11.21
C THR A 720 21.90 -11.43 12.14
N HIS A 721 20.66 -11.14 11.71
CA HIS A 721 19.41 -11.51 12.38
C HIS A 721 18.44 -12.20 11.41
N PRO A 722 18.79 -13.32 10.76
CA PRO A 722 17.95 -13.91 9.71
C PRO A 722 16.59 -14.43 10.23
N SER A 723 16.52 -14.88 11.48
CA SER A 723 15.27 -15.23 12.18
C SER A 723 14.74 -14.10 13.07
N GLY A 724 15.37 -12.93 13.00
CA GLY A 724 15.14 -11.80 13.89
C GLY A 724 15.83 -11.89 15.25
N ASN A 725 16.61 -12.95 15.49
CA ASN A 725 17.53 -13.07 16.62
C ASN A 725 18.99 -13.09 16.12
N PRO A 726 19.94 -12.53 16.88
CA PRO A 726 21.33 -12.47 16.46
C PRO A 726 21.93 -13.88 16.35
N ILE A 727 22.57 -14.16 15.22
CA ILE A 727 23.36 -15.40 15.04
C ILE A 727 24.83 -15.19 15.44
N PRO A 728 25.52 -16.20 15.99
CA PRO A 728 26.90 -16.07 16.45
C PRO A 728 27.92 -16.15 15.29
N PHE A 729 27.83 -15.20 14.34
CA PHE A 729 28.68 -15.16 13.14
C PHE A 729 30.18 -14.95 13.44
N ALA A 730 30.53 -14.45 14.63
CA ALA A 730 31.92 -14.32 15.07
C ALA A 730 32.65 -15.67 15.19
N ASN A 731 31.91 -16.75 15.46
CA ASN A 731 32.46 -18.10 15.63
C ASN A 731 32.44 -18.91 14.33
N PHE A 732 32.14 -18.30 13.18
CA PHE A 732 31.96 -19.01 11.91
C PHE A 732 33.14 -19.90 11.51
N GLY A 733 34.36 -19.45 11.77
CA GLY A 733 35.58 -20.24 11.50
C GLY A 733 35.75 -21.49 12.40
N GLN A 734 34.99 -21.58 13.50
CA GLN A 734 35.02 -22.72 14.43
C GLN A 734 33.89 -23.74 14.18
N LEU A 735 32.94 -23.41 13.30
CA LEU A 735 31.80 -24.28 12.97
C LEU A 735 32.19 -25.36 11.96
N ASN A 736 31.47 -26.48 11.96
CA ASN A 736 31.65 -27.52 10.95
C ASN A 736 31.11 -27.09 9.57
N THR A 737 31.48 -27.79 8.50
CA THR A 737 31.10 -27.40 7.13
C THR A 737 29.58 -27.38 6.90
N ALA A 738 28.82 -28.25 7.58
CA ALA A 738 27.36 -28.30 7.47
C ALA A 738 26.69 -27.10 8.15
N GLU A 739 27.16 -26.72 9.34
CA GLU A 739 26.72 -25.55 10.11
C GLU A 739 27.08 -24.24 9.40
N GLN A 740 28.27 -24.16 8.81
CA GLN A 740 28.69 -23.03 7.98
C GLN A 740 27.74 -22.85 6.78
N GLN A 741 27.41 -23.94 6.09
CA GLN A 741 26.46 -23.90 4.97
C GLN A 741 25.03 -23.59 5.42
N ALA A 742 24.60 -24.05 6.59
CA ALA A 742 23.30 -23.71 7.16
C ALA A 742 23.21 -22.21 7.49
N MET A 743 24.26 -21.64 8.08
CA MET A 743 24.33 -20.22 8.39
C MET A 743 24.35 -19.36 7.12
N ILE A 744 25.15 -19.70 6.11
CA ILE A 744 25.15 -18.96 4.85
C ILE A 744 23.78 -19.06 4.15
N ARG A 745 23.11 -20.21 4.21
CA ARG A 745 21.77 -20.37 3.65
C ARG A 745 20.74 -19.45 4.33
N SER A 746 20.81 -19.28 5.65
CA SER A 746 19.90 -18.37 6.36
C SER A 746 20.20 -16.90 6.09
N MET A 747 21.46 -16.53 5.79
CA MET A 747 21.85 -15.18 5.38
C MET A 747 21.41 -14.82 3.96
N LYS A 748 21.33 -15.81 3.06
CA LYS A 748 21.13 -15.61 1.62
C LYS A 748 19.95 -14.69 1.23
N PRO A 749 18.76 -14.74 1.87
CA PRO A 749 17.64 -13.85 1.52
C PRO A 749 17.93 -12.36 1.73
N PHE A 750 18.83 -12.05 2.67
CA PHE A 750 19.20 -10.68 3.05
C PHE A 750 20.52 -10.23 2.41
N LEU A 751 21.12 -11.07 1.54
CA LEU A 751 22.35 -10.79 0.82
C LEU A 751 22.05 -10.51 -0.66
N GLY A 752 22.51 -9.37 -1.15
CA GLY A 752 22.44 -9.03 -2.57
C GLY A 752 23.32 -9.93 -3.44
N SER A 753 22.95 -10.08 -4.70
CA SER A 753 23.65 -10.88 -5.70
C SER A 753 25.09 -10.41 -5.95
N ASP A 754 25.35 -9.10 -5.75
CA ASP A 754 26.68 -8.49 -5.76
C ASP A 754 27.59 -8.93 -4.59
N GLY A 755 27.05 -9.58 -3.56
CA GLY A 755 27.75 -9.96 -2.34
C GLY A 755 28.19 -8.79 -1.45
N LYS A 756 27.78 -7.55 -1.78
CA LYS A 756 28.15 -6.31 -1.08
C LYS A 756 26.97 -5.62 -0.42
N SER A 757 25.76 -5.89 -0.92
CA SER A 757 24.52 -5.31 -0.45
C SER A 757 23.89 -6.20 0.63
N ALA A 758 23.51 -5.61 1.76
CA ALA A 758 22.71 -6.25 2.81
C ALA A 758 21.35 -5.56 2.92
N MET A 759 20.30 -6.33 3.17
CA MET A 759 18.96 -5.83 3.46
C MET A 759 18.68 -5.96 4.96
N VAL A 760 18.33 -4.84 5.59
CA VAL A 760 17.86 -4.77 6.98
C VAL A 760 16.36 -4.51 6.96
N TRP A 761 15.56 -5.54 7.16
CA TRP A 761 14.11 -5.47 7.19
C TRP A 761 13.64 -5.11 8.61
N ALA A 762 12.96 -3.98 8.76
CA ALA A 762 12.25 -3.60 9.99
C ALA A 762 10.74 -3.87 9.88
N ALA A 763 10.22 -4.73 10.76
CA ALA A 763 8.78 -4.94 10.92
C ALA A 763 8.23 -3.96 11.96
N PHE A 764 7.13 -3.26 11.64
CA PHE A 764 6.53 -2.24 12.51
C PHE A 764 5.36 -2.78 13.33
N ASP A 765 5.13 -2.15 14.49
CA ASP A 765 3.94 -2.42 15.32
C ASP A 765 2.67 -1.76 14.77
N SER A 766 2.82 -0.68 14.01
CA SER A 766 1.74 0.12 13.42
C SER A 766 1.45 -0.25 11.97
N GLU A 767 0.28 0.14 11.47
CA GLU A 767 -0.08 -0.07 10.07
C GLU A 767 0.87 0.67 9.10
N PRO A 768 1.35 0.02 8.02
CA PRO A 768 2.37 0.55 7.11
C PRO A 768 2.05 1.89 6.43
N TYR A 769 0.77 2.28 6.34
CA TYR A 769 0.34 3.54 5.72
C TYR A 769 -0.09 4.59 6.76
N SER A 770 -0.01 4.26 8.05
CA SER A 770 -0.36 5.17 9.14
C SER A 770 0.69 6.26 9.36
N ASP A 771 0.27 7.40 9.90
CA ASP A 771 1.18 8.49 10.26
C ASP A 771 2.22 8.05 11.31
N GLN A 772 1.89 7.07 12.15
CA GLN A 772 2.84 6.49 13.11
C GLN A 772 3.97 5.75 12.39
N ALA A 773 3.65 4.91 11.40
CA ALA A 773 4.64 4.21 10.60
C ALA A 773 5.52 5.18 9.80
N ILE A 774 4.93 6.24 9.24
CA ILE A 774 5.67 7.31 8.55
C ILE A 774 6.66 7.99 9.50
N ALA A 775 6.25 8.26 10.75
CA ALA A 775 7.13 8.83 11.77
C ALA A 775 8.28 7.86 12.14
N THR A 776 8.01 6.56 12.23
CA THR A 776 9.04 5.53 12.46
C THR A 776 10.07 5.49 11.33
N VAL A 777 9.64 5.59 10.07
CA VAL A 777 10.58 5.67 8.93
C VAL A 777 11.48 6.91 9.03
N ALA A 778 10.93 8.06 9.41
CA ALA A 778 11.74 9.26 9.62
C ALA A 778 12.80 9.05 10.71
N GLN A 779 12.47 8.31 11.78
CA GLN A 779 13.44 7.92 12.82
C GLN A 779 14.50 6.95 12.28
N ILE A 780 14.12 5.97 11.44
CA ILE A 780 15.07 5.06 10.79
C ILE A 780 16.04 5.84 9.90
N ARG A 781 15.56 6.78 9.09
CA ARG A 781 16.42 7.64 8.26
C ARG A 781 17.35 8.52 9.09
N ALA A 782 16.87 9.07 10.20
CA ALA A 782 17.72 9.79 11.14
C ALA A 782 18.80 8.86 11.75
N ASN A 783 18.42 7.62 12.09
CA ASN A 783 19.33 6.61 12.60
C ASN A 783 20.42 6.23 11.57
N VAL A 784 20.07 6.08 10.30
CA VAL A 784 21.03 5.84 9.20
C VAL A 784 22.13 6.91 9.16
N ASN A 785 21.77 8.17 9.39
CA ASN A 785 22.75 9.26 9.45
C ASN A 785 23.65 9.18 10.68
N VAL A 786 23.11 8.74 11.84
CA VAL A 786 23.90 8.47 13.05
C VAL A 786 24.85 7.30 12.83
N LEU A 787 24.39 6.22 12.20
CA LEU A 787 25.20 5.04 11.89
C LEU A 787 26.41 5.38 11.01
N LYS A 788 26.24 6.26 10.02
CA LYS A 788 27.36 6.78 9.20
C LYS A 788 28.42 7.53 10.01
N SER A 789 28.07 8.06 11.18
CA SER A 789 29.02 8.77 12.06
C SER A 789 29.75 7.85 13.04
N GLN A 790 29.21 6.66 13.33
CA GLN A 790 29.73 5.74 14.34
C GLN A 790 30.73 4.71 13.79
N ASP A 791 30.54 4.26 12.55
CA ASP A 791 31.37 3.22 11.94
C ASP A 791 31.97 3.68 10.59
N PRO A 792 33.30 3.61 10.40
CA PRO A 792 33.95 4.05 9.15
C PRO A 792 33.49 3.30 7.89
N LEU A 793 33.14 2.01 8.02
CA LEU A 793 32.66 1.20 6.90
C LEU A 793 31.24 1.64 6.53
N LEU A 794 30.36 1.86 7.50
CA LEU A 794 29.02 2.41 7.24
C LEU A 794 29.08 3.85 6.68
N ALA A 795 30.05 4.67 7.10
CA ALA A 795 30.28 6.00 6.56
C ALA A 795 30.56 5.98 5.04
N SER A 796 31.33 4.99 4.60
CA SER A 796 31.66 4.76 3.18
C SER A 796 30.58 3.97 2.42
N SER A 797 29.53 3.51 3.09
CA SER A 797 28.46 2.69 2.52
C SER A 797 27.31 3.56 2.01
N THR A 798 26.70 3.15 0.90
CA THR A 798 25.45 3.77 0.43
C THR A 798 24.29 3.08 1.13
N MET A 799 23.53 3.86 1.91
CA MET A 799 22.38 3.38 2.67
C MET A 799 21.12 4.11 2.22
N PHE A 800 20.07 3.36 1.87
CA PHE A 800 18.78 3.89 1.47
C PHE A 800 17.64 3.12 2.12
N VAL A 801 16.63 3.83 2.60
CA VAL A 801 15.42 3.25 3.20
C VAL A 801 14.32 3.14 2.14
N GLY A 802 13.86 1.91 1.91
CA GLY A 802 12.80 1.54 0.98
C GLY A 802 11.64 0.80 1.63
N GLY A 803 10.70 0.35 0.80
CA GLY A 803 9.44 -0.27 1.22
C GLY A 803 8.23 0.65 1.03
N ALA A 804 7.03 0.10 1.30
CA ALA A 804 5.76 0.80 1.08
C ALA A 804 5.65 2.04 1.98
N THR A 805 5.90 1.91 3.29
CA THR A 805 5.87 3.05 4.22
C THR A 805 6.88 4.12 3.87
N ALA A 806 8.09 3.74 3.45
CA ALA A 806 9.11 4.70 3.01
C ALA A 806 8.66 5.45 1.76
N SER A 807 7.98 4.76 0.84
CA SER A 807 7.39 5.36 -0.35
C SER A 807 6.28 6.36 0.00
N VAL A 808 5.47 6.07 1.01
CA VAL A 808 4.43 6.98 1.52
C VAL A 808 5.05 8.14 2.30
N SER A 809 6.15 7.93 3.01
CA SER A 809 6.91 8.99 3.69
C SER A 809 7.53 9.98 2.69
N ASP A 810 8.11 9.46 1.59
CA ASP A 810 8.61 10.27 0.49
C ASP A 810 7.48 11.03 -0.22
N LEU A 811 6.32 10.39 -0.37
CA LEU A 811 5.11 11.02 -0.87
C LEU A 811 4.66 12.17 0.04
N ALA A 812 4.55 11.95 1.35
CA ALA A 812 4.13 12.97 2.31
C ALA A 812 5.08 14.18 2.31
N THR A 813 6.39 13.92 2.25
CA THR A 813 7.42 14.97 2.19
C THR A 813 7.36 15.75 0.87
N SER A 814 7.24 15.04 -0.26
CA SER A 814 7.15 15.65 -1.59
C SER A 814 5.85 16.45 -1.75
N SER A 815 4.74 15.88 -1.27
CA SER A 815 3.42 16.51 -1.27
C SER A 815 3.39 17.82 -0.49
N GLY A 816 4.00 17.85 0.70
CA GLY A 816 4.09 19.09 1.49
C GLY A 816 4.82 20.22 0.75
N SER A 817 5.93 19.91 0.08
CA SER A 817 6.67 20.87 -0.76
C SER A 817 5.87 21.29 -2.00
N ASP A 818 5.28 20.32 -2.70
CA ASP A 818 4.45 20.54 -3.88
C ASP A 818 3.22 21.40 -3.57
N TYR A 819 2.58 21.21 -2.40
CA TYR A 819 1.43 22.02 -1.97
C TYR A 819 1.74 23.52 -2.06
N PHE A 820 2.87 23.96 -1.51
CA PHE A 820 3.24 25.38 -1.52
C PHE A 820 3.67 25.86 -2.90
N ASN A 821 4.54 25.09 -3.57
CA ASN A 821 5.06 25.45 -4.89
C ASN A 821 3.93 25.57 -5.92
N LEU A 822 3.05 24.57 -5.98
CA LEU A 822 1.93 24.52 -6.92
C LEU A 822 0.90 25.59 -6.60
N THR A 823 0.54 25.79 -5.33
CA THR A 823 -0.41 26.85 -4.95
C THR A 823 0.09 28.22 -5.43
N ALA A 824 1.36 28.54 -5.19
CA ALA A 824 1.93 29.80 -5.65
C ALA A 824 1.93 29.90 -7.19
N LEU A 825 2.32 28.82 -7.89
CA LEU A 825 2.37 28.79 -9.36
C LEU A 825 0.98 28.97 -9.98
N VAL A 826 -0.05 28.29 -9.45
CA VAL A 826 -1.44 28.41 -9.89
C VAL A 826 -1.93 29.83 -9.70
N LEU A 827 -1.79 30.37 -8.49
CA LEU A 827 -2.31 31.70 -8.16
C LEU A 827 -1.63 32.79 -8.99
N VAL A 828 -0.31 32.73 -9.15
CA VAL A 828 0.46 33.68 -9.97
C VAL A 828 0.12 33.52 -11.44
N GLY A 829 0.10 32.30 -11.96
CA GLY A 829 -0.20 32.01 -13.36
C GLY A 829 -1.58 32.51 -13.75
N VAL A 830 -2.59 32.21 -12.94
CA VAL A 830 -3.97 32.66 -13.15
C VAL A 830 -4.11 34.16 -12.94
N PHE A 831 -3.44 34.75 -11.95
CA PHE A 831 -3.40 36.20 -11.78
C PHE A 831 -2.87 36.92 -13.03
N ILE A 832 -1.80 36.41 -13.65
CA ILE A 832 -1.22 37.00 -14.87
C ILE A 832 -2.23 36.93 -16.02
N VAL A 833 -2.88 35.78 -16.22
CA VAL A 833 -3.89 35.62 -17.28
C VAL A 833 -5.05 36.58 -17.08
N LEU A 834 -5.58 36.65 -15.87
CA LEU A 834 -6.67 37.55 -15.52
C LEU A 834 -6.29 39.02 -15.64
N LEU A 835 -5.07 39.39 -15.23
CA LEU A 835 -4.54 40.76 -15.37
C LEU A 835 -4.54 41.17 -16.84
N VAL A 836 -4.06 40.29 -17.72
CA VAL A 836 -4.04 40.54 -19.17
C VAL A 836 -5.47 40.57 -19.73
N ALA A 837 -6.33 39.63 -19.36
CA ALA A 837 -7.69 39.49 -19.88
C ALA A 837 -8.62 40.64 -19.46
N LEU A 838 -8.62 40.99 -18.18
CA LEU A 838 -9.52 41.98 -17.60
C LEU A 838 -8.96 43.41 -17.68
N GLY A 839 -7.63 43.57 -17.76
CA GLY A 839 -6.99 44.88 -17.84
C GLY A 839 -7.14 45.72 -16.56
N SER A 840 -7.15 45.04 -15.41
CA SER A 840 -7.26 45.61 -14.06
C SER A 840 -6.40 44.79 -13.10
N VAL A 841 -5.78 45.41 -12.10
CA VAL A 841 -4.93 44.73 -11.10
C VAL A 841 -5.75 44.21 -9.92
N PHE A 842 -6.66 45.05 -9.39
CA PHE A 842 -7.43 44.68 -8.19
C PHE A 842 -8.59 43.74 -8.48
N THR A 843 -9.11 43.74 -9.71
CA THR A 843 -10.17 42.82 -10.09
C THR A 843 -9.68 41.37 -10.01
N PRO A 844 -8.59 40.95 -10.68
CA PRO A 844 -8.05 39.59 -10.54
C PRO A 844 -7.79 39.15 -9.09
N LEU A 845 -7.20 40.02 -8.27
CA LEU A 845 -6.94 39.73 -6.85
C LEU A 845 -8.24 39.44 -6.09
N ARG A 846 -9.31 40.21 -6.36
CA ARG A 846 -10.60 39.95 -5.73
C ARG A 846 -11.20 38.62 -6.17
N LEU A 847 -11.04 38.23 -7.45
CA LEU A 847 -11.61 37.00 -7.98
C LEU A 847 -10.94 35.78 -7.34
N ILE A 848 -9.61 35.84 -7.24
CA ILE A 848 -8.83 34.84 -6.50
C ILE A 848 -9.26 34.81 -5.02
N PHE A 849 -9.51 35.97 -4.42
CA PHE A 849 -9.95 36.03 -3.03
C PHE A 849 -11.33 35.38 -2.82
N THR A 850 -12.33 35.71 -3.63
CA THR A 850 -13.69 35.18 -3.48
C THR A 850 -13.73 33.67 -3.68
N ILE A 851 -12.92 33.13 -4.60
CA ILE A 851 -12.86 31.68 -4.80
C ILE A 851 -12.17 30.95 -3.65
N LEU A 852 -11.12 31.53 -3.05
CA LEU A 852 -10.46 30.95 -1.87
C LEU A 852 -11.42 30.88 -0.67
N LEU A 853 -12.35 31.82 -0.54
CA LEU A 853 -13.43 31.74 0.46
C LEU A 853 -14.39 30.59 0.18
N SER A 854 -14.86 30.46 -1.07
CA SER A 854 -15.73 29.35 -1.49
C SER A 854 -15.06 27.99 -1.21
N ILE A 855 -13.76 27.87 -1.50
CA ILE A 855 -12.95 26.68 -1.20
C ILE A 855 -12.87 26.40 0.30
N SER A 856 -12.69 27.41 1.16
CA SER A 856 -12.63 27.17 2.62
C SER A 856 -13.96 26.68 3.15
N TRP A 857 -15.07 27.26 2.69
CA TRP A 857 -16.41 26.85 3.12
C TRP A 857 -16.70 25.42 2.72
N ALA A 858 -16.41 25.06 1.47
CA ALA A 858 -16.61 23.69 1.01
C ALA A 858 -15.69 22.71 1.72
N MET A 859 -14.41 23.06 1.88
CA MET A 859 -13.46 22.19 2.56
C MET A 859 -13.89 21.92 4.01
N ALA A 860 -14.31 22.95 4.75
CA ALA A 860 -14.86 22.80 6.10
C ALA A 860 -16.14 21.94 6.12
N ALA A 861 -17.02 22.09 5.13
CA ALA A 861 -18.22 21.27 5.00
C ALA A 861 -17.87 19.79 4.69
N THR A 862 -16.91 19.54 3.82
CA THR A 862 -16.44 18.20 3.46
C THR A 862 -15.73 17.53 4.65
N VAL A 863 -14.88 18.26 5.40
CA VAL A 863 -14.29 17.78 6.68
C VAL A 863 -15.41 17.29 7.60
N TYR A 864 -16.42 18.14 7.84
CA TYR A 864 -17.50 17.82 8.76
C TYR A 864 -18.32 16.62 8.27
N PHE A 865 -18.63 16.56 6.97
CA PHE A 865 -19.40 15.48 6.39
C PHE A 865 -18.69 14.13 6.52
N PHE A 866 -17.44 14.01 6.08
CA PHE A 866 -16.71 12.74 6.12
C PHE A 866 -16.36 12.32 7.55
N LYS A 867 -16.01 13.29 8.42
CA LYS A 867 -15.75 13.00 9.83
C LYS A 867 -17.00 12.51 10.57
N THR A 868 -18.17 13.08 10.27
CA THR A 868 -19.41 12.73 10.99
C THR A 868 -20.06 11.45 10.46
N TYR A 869 -20.13 11.26 9.14
CA TYR A 869 -20.86 10.15 8.54
C TYR A 869 -20.00 8.91 8.31
N PHE A 870 -18.73 9.07 7.95
CA PHE A 870 -17.86 7.96 7.58
C PHE A 870 -16.77 7.67 8.61
N SER A 871 -16.53 8.58 9.57
CA SER A 871 -15.40 8.50 10.51
C SER A 871 -14.04 8.37 9.80
N VAL A 872 -13.94 8.89 8.57
CA VAL A 872 -12.73 8.84 7.75
C VAL A 872 -12.14 10.25 7.64
N GLU A 873 -10.82 10.34 7.72
CA GLU A 873 -10.08 11.57 7.49
C GLU A 873 -9.97 11.92 6.01
N LEU A 874 -9.68 13.18 5.71
CA LEU A 874 -9.55 13.62 4.33
C LEU A 874 -8.22 13.21 3.76
N ILE A 875 -8.23 12.78 2.50
CA ILE A 875 -7.00 12.44 1.79
C ILE A 875 -6.14 13.69 1.55
N TRP A 876 -4.83 13.56 1.73
CA TRP A 876 -3.85 14.65 1.56
C TRP A 876 -3.92 15.37 0.21
N ILE A 877 -4.34 14.69 -0.86
CA ILE A 877 -4.36 15.23 -2.22
C ILE A 877 -5.55 16.18 -2.47
N LEU A 878 -6.61 16.04 -1.68
CA LEU A 878 -7.87 16.76 -1.87
C LEU A 878 -7.71 18.29 -1.87
N PRO A 879 -6.98 18.93 -0.94
CA PRO A 879 -6.81 20.39 -0.94
C PRO A 879 -6.09 20.92 -2.19
N ILE A 880 -5.06 20.22 -2.68
CA ILE A 880 -4.31 20.61 -3.90
C ILE A 880 -5.23 20.54 -5.11
N MET A 881 -5.89 19.39 -5.28
CA MET A 881 -6.78 19.17 -6.42
C MET A 881 -7.97 20.13 -6.39
N LEU A 882 -8.59 20.33 -5.23
CA LEU A 882 -9.69 21.27 -5.08
C LEU A 882 -9.23 22.70 -5.43
N LEU A 883 -8.06 23.13 -4.94
CA LEU A 883 -7.51 24.44 -5.27
C LEU A 883 -7.30 24.59 -6.78
N VAL A 884 -6.61 23.66 -7.43
CA VAL A 884 -6.30 23.79 -8.86
C VAL A 884 -7.56 23.74 -9.70
N ILE A 885 -8.44 22.76 -9.46
CA ILE A 885 -9.67 22.59 -10.23
C ILE A 885 -10.56 23.83 -10.06
N MET A 886 -10.68 24.36 -8.84
CA MET A 886 -11.55 25.51 -8.59
C MET A 886 -10.94 26.82 -9.06
N VAL A 887 -9.65 27.08 -8.81
CA VAL A 887 -9.02 28.28 -9.37
C VAL A 887 -9.02 28.25 -10.90
N GLY A 888 -8.90 27.07 -11.52
CA GLY A 888 -9.16 26.91 -12.95
C GLY A 888 -10.61 27.23 -13.32
N LEU A 889 -11.54 26.37 -12.92
CA LEU A 889 -12.93 26.33 -13.40
C LEU A 889 -13.87 27.33 -12.72
N GLY A 890 -13.71 27.58 -11.43
CA GLY A 890 -14.61 28.45 -10.68
C GLY A 890 -14.47 29.93 -11.03
N LEU A 891 -13.30 30.35 -11.56
CA LEU A 891 -13.11 31.72 -12.05
C LEU A 891 -13.89 32.02 -13.35
N ASP A 892 -14.25 30.99 -14.12
CA ASP A 892 -14.83 31.14 -15.46
C ASP A 892 -16.05 32.05 -15.47
N TYR A 893 -16.86 31.92 -14.45
CA TYR A 893 -18.13 32.60 -14.37
C TYR A 893 -18.03 34.01 -13.79
N ASP A 894 -17.04 34.24 -12.94
CA ASP A 894 -16.69 35.58 -12.51
C ASP A 894 -16.14 36.38 -13.70
N ILE A 895 -15.35 35.74 -14.58
CA ILE A 895 -14.94 36.34 -15.85
C ILE A 895 -16.18 36.67 -16.70
N PHE A 896 -17.17 35.78 -16.81
CA PHE A 896 -18.42 36.07 -17.54
C PHE A 896 -19.19 37.25 -16.97
N LEU A 897 -19.34 37.34 -15.64
CA LEU A 897 -20.03 38.46 -15.00
C LEU A 897 -19.26 39.77 -15.20
N VAL A 898 -17.95 39.78 -14.93
CA VAL A 898 -17.12 41.00 -15.01
C VAL A 898 -16.96 41.49 -16.44
N THR A 899 -16.82 40.59 -17.41
CA THR A 899 -16.76 40.97 -18.83
C THR A 899 -18.07 41.60 -19.29
N ARG A 900 -19.22 41.14 -18.76
CA ARG A 900 -20.53 41.76 -19.02
C ARG A 900 -20.66 43.14 -18.38
N ILE A 901 -20.22 43.31 -17.13
CA ILE A 901 -20.18 44.62 -16.47
C ILE A 901 -19.30 45.58 -17.27
N ARG A 902 -18.12 45.10 -17.72
CA ARG A 902 -17.19 45.86 -18.56
C ARG A 902 -17.83 46.30 -19.87
N GLU A 903 -18.63 45.44 -20.52
CA GLU A 903 -19.35 45.77 -21.75
C GLU A 903 -20.34 46.92 -21.53
N TYR A 904 -21.13 46.89 -20.44
CA TYR A 904 -22.07 47.97 -20.12
C TYR A 904 -21.36 49.28 -19.74
N VAL A 905 -20.29 49.20 -18.95
CA VAL A 905 -19.48 50.38 -18.58
C VAL A 905 -18.82 50.99 -19.82
N ALA A 906 -18.29 50.18 -20.73
CA ALA A 906 -17.73 50.64 -22.01
C ALA A 906 -18.80 51.24 -22.93
N GLY A 907 -20.05 50.76 -22.82
CA GLY A 907 -21.23 51.31 -23.49
C GLY A 907 -21.78 52.62 -22.88
N GLY A 908 -21.17 53.12 -21.80
CA GLY A 908 -21.52 54.40 -21.17
C GLY A 908 -22.38 54.32 -19.90
N ALA A 909 -22.71 53.11 -19.41
CA ALA A 909 -23.49 52.95 -18.18
C ALA A 909 -22.69 53.35 -16.92
N LYS A 910 -23.41 53.76 -15.86
CA LYS A 910 -22.82 53.96 -14.52
C LYS A 910 -22.37 52.62 -13.94
N ASP A 911 -21.38 52.63 -13.05
CA ASP A 911 -20.78 51.38 -12.53
C ASP A 911 -21.82 50.57 -11.74
N GLU A 912 -22.60 51.23 -10.89
CA GLU A 912 -23.67 50.61 -10.10
C GLU A 912 -24.78 50.02 -11.00
N GLU A 913 -25.25 50.78 -11.99
CA GLU A 913 -26.29 50.34 -12.94
C GLU A 913 -25.79 49.19 -13.85
N ALA A 914 -24.52 49.24 -14.26
CA ALA A 914 -23.88 48.18 -15.04
C ALA A 914 -23.77 46.88 -14.24
N ILE A 915 -23.43 46.96 -12.95
CA ILE A 915 -23.37 45.81 -12.04
C ILE A 915 -24.75 45.18 -11.89
N GLU A 916 -25.78 45.99 -11.58
CA GLU A 916 -27.15 45.50 -11.40
C GLU A 916 -27.70 44.85 -12.67
N THR A 917 -27.52 45.52 -13.81
CA THR A 917 -27.99 45.02 -15.12
C THR A 917 -27.26 43.75 -15.54
N ALA A 918 -25.95 43.66 -15.27
CA ALA A 918 -25.18 42.46 -15.57
C ALA A 918 -25.68 41.27 -14.74
N VAL A 919 -25.84 41.43 -13.43
CA VAL A 919 -26.35 40.36 -12.55
C VAL A 919 -27.75 39.92 -12.95
N GLU A 920 -28.64 40.86 -13.30
CA GLU A 920 -29.99 40.51 -13.77
C GLU A 920 -29.97 39.67 -15.06
N ARG A 921 -29.08 39.99 -16.00
CA ARG A 921 -29.01 39.35 -17.33
C ARG A 921 -28.22 38.05 -17.35
N THR A 922 -27.13 37.95 -16.59
CA THR A 922 -26.25 36.77 -16.61
C THR A 922 -26.51 35.82 -15.46
N GLY A 923 -27.15 36.25 -14.36
CA GLY A 923 -27.37 35.44 -13.16
C GLY A 923 -28.07 34.10 -13.44
N GLY A 924 -29.08 34.09 -14.32
CA GLY A 924 -29.76 32.85 -14.73
C GLY A 924 -28.86 31.88 -15.51
N ILE A 925 -28.07 32.40 -16.46
CA ILE A 925 -27.16 31.58 -17.27
C ILE A 925 -26.04 31.02 -16.37
N ILE A 926 -25.47 31.86 -15.51
CA ILE A 926 -24.40 31.50 -14.56
C ILE A 926 -24.88 30.42 -13.57
N THR A 927 -26.12 30.52 -13.07
CA THR A 927 -26.67 29.53 -12.14
C THR A 927 -26.87 28.18 -12.83
N VAL A 928 -27.35 28.16 -14.08
CA VAL A 928 -27.57 26.91 -14.82
C VAL A 928 -26.26 26.24 -15.20
N THR A 929 -25.29 27.00 -15.71
CA THR A 929 -23.93 26.49 -15.99
C THR A 929 -23.27 26.00 -14.71
N GLY A 930 -23.38 26.75 -13.60
CA GLY A 930 -22.95 26.30 -12.28
C GLY A 930 -23.61 25.00 -11.81
N LEU A 931 -24.92 24.82 -12.03
CA LEU A 931 -25.62 23.57 -11.69
C LEU A 931 -25.19 22.40 -12.57
N VAL A 932 -24.91 22.65 -13.85
CA VAL A 932 -24.37 21.64 -14.78
C VAL A 932 -23.00 21.16 -14.29
N THR A 933 -22.07 22.08 -14.03
CA THR A 933 -20.72 21.73 -13.58
C THR A 933 -20.73 21.14 -12.17
N ALA A 934 -21.49 21.72 -11.22
CA ALA A 934 -21.66 21.14 -9.90
C ALA A 934 -22.20 19.72 -10.00
N GLY A 935 -23.29 19.51 -10.75
CA GLY A 935 -23.89 18.20 -10.93
C GLY A 935 -22.95 17.20 -11.60
N ALA A 936 -22.17 17.61 -12.61
CA ALA A 936 -21.19 16.76 -13.27
C ALA A 936 -20.09 16.27 -12.32
N TYR A 937 -19.55 17.12 -11.45
CA TYR A 937 -18.63 16.66 -10.40
C TYR A 937 -19.34 15.90 -9.27
N GLY A 938 -20.59 16.27 -8.97
CA GLY A 938 -21.41 15.61 -7.96
C GLY A 938 -21.74 14.16 -8.30
N THR A 939 -21.82 13.79 -9.58
CA THR A 939 -22.01 12.38 -9.97
C THR A 939 -20.84 11.49 -9.57
N MET A 940 -19.63 12.05 -9.35
CA MET A 940 -18.49 11.28 -8.83
C MET A 940 -18.74 10.73 -7.42
N MET A 941 -19.70 11.29 -6.66
CA MET A 941 -20.13 10.72 -5.38
C MET A 941 -20.78 9.32 -5.52
N LEU A 942 -21.18 8.93 -6.73
CA LEU A 942 -21.71 7.60 -7.02
C LEU A 942 -20.62 6.54 -7.20
N SER A 943 -19.34 6.96 -7.31
CA SER A 943 -18.19 6.05 -7.33
C SER A 943 -18.12 5.27 -6.02
N GLN A 944 -17.66 4.02 -6.08
CA GLN A 944 -17.36 3.28 -4.84
C GLN A 944 -16.02 3.67 -4.23
N ILE A 945 -15.15 4.39 -4.94
CA ILE A 945 -13.81 4.78 -4.48
C ILE A 945 -13.92 6.04 -3.61
N PRO A 946 -13.65 5.97 -2.28
CA PRO A 946 -13.70 7.11 -1.35
C PRO A 946 -13.01 8.38 -1.85
N MET A 947 -11.84 8.25 -2.48
CA MET A 947 -11.10 9.39 -3.03
C MET A 947 -11.92 10.18 -4.07
N LEU A 948 -12.63 9.50 -4.97
CA LEU A 948 -13.49 10.15 -5.97
C LEU A 948 -14.74 10.76 -5.33
N GLN A 949 -15.30 10.13 -4.29
CA GLN A 949 -16.43 10.68 -3.54
C GLN A 949 -16.06 11.98 -2.81
N GLN A 950 -14.88 12.02 -2.17
CA GLN A 950 -14.39 13.21 -1.47
C GLN A 950 -14.17 14.37 -2.45
N LEU A 951 -13.51 14.11 -3.59
CA LEU A 951 -13.32 15.10 -4.65
C LEU A 951 -14.65 15.59 -5.22
N GLY A 952 -15.55 14.67 -5.55
CA GLY A 952 -16.87 14.98 -6.11
C GLY A 952 -17.70 15.86 -5.19
N LEU A 953 -17.79 15.51 -3.90
CA LEU A 953 -18.54 16.29 -2.91
C LEU A 953 -17.92 17.68 -2.70
N ALA A 954 -16.59 17.75 -2.53
CA ALA A 954 -15.92 19.03 -2.30
C ALA A 954 -16.15 19.98 -3.48
N ILE A 955 -15.94 19.50 -4.71
CA ILE A 955 -16.13 20.31 -5.91
C ILE A 955 -17.61 20.68 -6.11
N PHE A 956 -18.54 19.74 -5.88
CA PHE A 956 -19.98 20.00 -5.93
C PHE A 956 -20.36 21.17 -5.02
N ILE A 957 -19.92 21.15 -3.76
CA ILE A 957 -20.22 22.20 -2.78
C ILE A 957 -19.56 23.53 -3.20
N VAL A 958 -18.28 23.53 -3.59
CA VAL A 958 -17.61 24.78 -4.02
C VAL A 958 -18.36 25.40 -5.19
N VAL A 959 -18.61 24.65 -6.26
CA VAL A 959 -19.23 25.19 -7.48
C VAL A 959 -20.65 25.68 -7.20
N LEU A 960 -21.42 24.97 -6.37
CA LEU A 960 -22.77 25.37 -6.00
C LEU A 960 -22.78 26.66 -5.18
N LEU A 961 -21.90 26.77 -4.18
CA LEU A 961 -21.75 28.00 -3.38
C LEU A 961 -21.28 29.16 -4.25
N ASP A 962 -20.35 28.91 -5.17
CA ASP A 962 -19.79 29.95 -6.02
C ASP A 962 -20.82 30.49 -7.02
N ALA A 963 -21.54 29.60 -7.69
CA ALA A 963 -22.56 29.95 -8.68
C ALA A 963 -23.78 30.68 -8.08
N THR A 964 -24.13 30.39 -6.82
CA THR A 964 -25.36 30.91 -6.19
C THR A 964 -25.11 32.02 -5.19
N LEU A 965 -24.16 31.85 -4.25
CA LEU A 965 -23.90 32.83 -3.20
C LEU A 965 -22.85 33.83 -3.63
N THR A 966 -21.69 33.35 -4.08
CA THR A 966 -20.54 34.21 -4.34
C THR A 966 -20.82 35.18 -5.49
N ARG A 967 -21.31 34.69 -6.63
CA ARG A 967 -21.51 35.54 -7.83
C ARG A 967 -22.71 36.46 -7.78
N ILE A 968 -23.78 36.06 -7.07
CA ILE A 968 -25.01 36.86 -6.99
C ILE A 968 -24.89 37.93 -5.89
N TYR A 969 -24.20 37.62 -4.79
CA TYR A 969 -24.14 38.50 -3.60
C TYR A 969 -22.73 39.01 -3.30
N LEU A 970 -21.73 38.14 -3.18
CA LEU A 970 -20.41 38.54 -2.68
C LEU A 970 -19.64 39.41 -3.70
N VAL A 971 -19.59 38.98 -4.96
CA VAL A 971 -18.85 39.65 -6.03
C VAL A 971 -19.42 41.04 -6.31
N PRO A 972 -20.74 41.24 -6.49
CA PRO A 972 -21.29 42.58 -6.68
C PRO A 972 -21.10 43.46 -5.43
N SER A 973 -21.18 42.90 -4.22
CA SER A 973 -20.91 43.66 -2.98
C SER A 973 -19.52 44.29 -2.98
N ILE A 974 -18.50 43.48 -3.30
CA ILE A 974 -17.11 43.93 -3.34
C ILE A 974 -16.93 44.98 -4.45
N MET A 975 -17.51 44.75 -5.63
CA MET A 975 -17.44 45.69 -6.75
C MET A 975 -18.04 47.05 -6.40
N MET A 976 -19.21 47.07 -5.74
CA MET A 976 -19.87 48.32 -5.37
C MET A 976 -19.11 49.10 -4.30
N MET A 977 -18.32 48.41 -3.46
CA MET A 977 -17.42 49.05 -2.50
C MET A 977 -16.15 49.62 -3.14
N MET A 978 -15.60 48.95 -4.15
CA MET A 978 -14.31 49.30 -4.77
C MET A 978 -14.40 50.47 -5.77
N LYS A 979 -15.56 50.68 -6.41
CA LYS A 979 -15.81 51.77 -7.37
C LYS A 979 -14.65 51.94 -8.38
N ARG A 980 -13.96 53.08 -8.37
CA ARG A 980 -12.83 53.41 -9.28
C ARG A 980 -11.70 52.36 -9.30
N LEU A 981 -11.51 51.61 -8.22
CA LEU A 981 -10.45 50.60 -8.13
C LEU A 981 -10.76 49.35 -8.97
N ASN A 982 -12.03 49.12 -9.33
CA ASN A 982 -12.45 47.99 -10.18
C ASN A 982 -11.70 47.97 -11.52
N TRP A 983 -11.46 49.14 -12.11
CA TRP A 983 -10.95 49.29 -13.47
C TRP A 983 -9.53 49.86 -13.54
N TRP A 984 -8.80 49.84 -12.41
CA TRP A 984 -7.48 50.45 -12.33
C TRP A 984 -6.37 49.52 -12.86
N ALA A 985 -5.59 50.02 -13.83
CA ALA A 985 -4.35 49.41 -14.30
C ALA A 985 -3.36 50.50 -14.80
N PRO A 986 -2.04 50.25 -14.74
CA PRO A 986 -1.02 51.16 -15.23
C PRO A 986 -0.91 51.17 -16.76
N GLY A 987 -0.83 52.36 -17.37
CA GLY A 987 -0.46 52.55 -18.78
C GLY A 987 -1.41 51.88 -19.79
N ARG A 988 -0.83 51.16 -20.77
CA ARG A 988 -1.54 50.52 -21.89
C ARG A 988 -2.35 49.27 -21.49
N LEU A 989 -2.24 48.81 -20.24
CA LEU A 989 -2.96 47.62 -19.73
C LEU A 989 -4.44 47.90 -19.44
N ARG A 990 -4.82 49.18 -19.23
CA ARG A 990 -6.21 49.55 -18.93
C ARG A 990 -7.08 49.43 -20.18
N ARG A 991 -8.06 48.52 -20.15
CA ARG A 991 -9.01 48.27 -21.26
C ARG A 991 -10.28 49.14 -21.22
N VAL A 992 -10.59 49.77 -20.08
CA VAL A 992 -11.78 50.63 -19.93
C VAL A 992 -11.41 52.11 -20.09
N PRO A 993 -12.09 52.88 -20.96
CA PRO A 993 -11.79 54.30 -21.19
C PRO A 993 -11.99 55.15 -19.93
N ILE A 994 -11.13 56.17 -19.77
CA ILE A 994 -11.16 57.11 -18.63
C ILE A 994 -12.38 58.03 -18.79
N ARG A 995 -13.26 58.11 -17.78
CA ARG A 995 -14.43 59.00 -17.82
C ARG A 995 -14.00 60.48 -17.78
N PRO A 996 -14.75 61.40 -18.39
CA PRO A 996 -14.51 62.85 -18.28
C PRO A 996 -14.56 63.34 -16.82
N GLU A 997 -15.47 62.78 -16.03
CA GLU A 997 -15.63 63.01 -14.58
C GLU A 997 -14.40 62.57 -13.77
N GLU A 998 -13.70 61.52 -14.23
CA GLU A 998 -12.46 61.02 -13.63
C GLU A 998 -11.27 61.94 -13.90
N LYS A 999 -11.29 62.73 -14.99
CA LYS A 999 -10.26 63.75 -15.27
C LYS A 999 -10.34 64.95 -14.32
N LEU A 1000 -11.50 65.19 -13.70
CA LEU A 1000 -11.76 66.34 -12.82
C LEU A 1000 -11.33 66.11 -11.37
N ILE A 1001 -11.05 64.85 -10.99
CA ILE A 1001 -10.62 64.47 -9.64
C ILE A 1001 -9.08 64.46 -9.64
N PRO A 1002 -8.39 65.07 -8.65
CA PRO A 1002 -6.93 65.11 -8.65
C PRO A 1002 -6.35 63.68 -8.70
N PRO A 1003 -5.27 63.46 -9.46
CA PRO A 1003 -4.67 62.15 -9.60
C PRO A 1003 -4.32 61.59 -8.21
N ILE A 1004 -4.53 60.30 -8.01
CA ILE A 1004 -4.05 59.58 -6.82
C ILE A 1004 -2.56 59.97 -6.64
N PRO A 1005 -2.15 60.53 -5.48
CA PRO A 1005 -0.80 61.02 -5.27
C PRO A 1005 0.24 59.97 -5.67
N LEU A 1006 1.35 60.37 -6.29
CA LEU A 1006 2.41 59.42 -6.68
C LEU A 1006 2.89 58.58 -5.49
N LYS A 1007 2.88 59.12 -4.26
CA LYS A 1007 3.20 58.38 -3.03
C LYS A 1007 2.22 57.25 -2.72
N THR A 1008 0.94 57.38 -3.03
CA THR A 1008 -0.05 56.29 -2.88
C THR A 1008 -0.03 55.33 -4.05
N LYS A 1009 0.33 55.79 -5.27
CA LYS A 1009 0.64 54.90 -6.40
C LYS A 1009 1.86 54.02 -6.08
N PHE A 1010 2.92 54.62 -5.58
CA PHE A 1010 4.11 53.91 -5.09
C PHE A 1010 3.82 53.12 -3.82
N GLY A 1011 2.94 53.58 -2.93
CA GLY A 1011 2.55 52.82 -1.73
C GLY A 1011 1.82 51.53 -2.07
N VAL A 1012 0.85 51.59 -2.99
CA VAL A 1012 0.14 50.39 -3.49
C VAL A 1012 1.07 49.49 -4.28
N ILE A 1013 1.92 50.04 -5.16
CA ILE A 1013 2.92 49.26 -5.90
C ILE A 1013 3.94 48.65 -4.92
N ALA A 1014 4.39 49.39 -3.91
CA ALA A 1014 5.34 48.96 -2.89
C ALA A 1014 4.73 47.92 -1.95
N GLU A 1015 3.47 48.05 -1.56
CA GLU A 1015 2.75 47.09 -0.71
C GLU A 1015 2.39 45.84 -1.51
N THR A 1016 1.99 45.95 -2.78
CA THR A 1016 1.80 44.76 -3.65
C THR A 1016 3.13 44.09 -4.00
N SER A 1017 4.20 44.85 -4.26
CA SER A 1017 5.55 44.30 -4.43
C SER A 1017 6.17 43.85 -3.11
N ALA A 1018 5.73 44.35 -1.96
CA ALA A 1018 6.13 43.86 -0.64
C ALA A 1018 5.35 42.62 -0.27
N ILE A 1019 4.10 42.43 -0.70
CA ILE A 1019 3.37 41.16 -0.53
C ILE A 1019 3.97 40.12 -1.45
N ILE A 1020 4.17 40.44 -2.73
CA ILE A 1020 4.87 39.57 -3.68
C ILE A 1020 6.29 39.32 -3.20
N GLY A 1021 7.00 40.35 -2.75
CA GLY A 1021 8.38 40.33 -2.25
C GLY A 1021 8.54 39.61 -0.91
N LEU A 1022 7.55 39.69 -0.02
CA LEU A 1022 7.51 38.96 1.26
C LEU A 1022 7.11 37.51 1.01
N LEU A 1023 6.22 37.23 0.06
CA LEU A 1023 5.97 35.87 -0.42
C LEU A 1023 7.21 35.28 -1.08
N THR A 1024 7.93 36.03 -1.91
CA THR A 1024 9.18 35.55 -2.53
C THR A 1024 10.33 35.49 -1.53
N ALA A 1025 10.42 36.39 -0.56
CA ALA A 1025 11.46 36.35 0.47
C ALA A 1025 11.19 35.27 1.51
N LEU A 1026 9.96 35.05 1.95
CA LEU A 1026 9.60 33.91 2.80
C LEU A 1026 9.81 32.59 2.06
N TYR A 1027 9.52 32.56 0.75
CA TYR A 1027 9.81 31.42 -0.10
C TYR A 1027 11.31 31.17 -0.25
N LEU A 1028 12.10 32.20 -0.57
CA LEU A 1028 13.55 32.11 -0.76
C LEU A 1028 14.30 31.84 0.55
N ASP A 1029 13.82 32.37 1.68
CA ASP A 1029 14.39 32.11 3.01
C ASP A 1029 13.99 30.70 3.48
N TYR A 1030 12.77 30.23 3.24
CA TYR A 1030 12.42 28.83 3.48
C TYR A 1030 13.18 27.85 2.56
N SER A 1031 13.38 28.19 1.28
CA SER A 1031 14.03 27.32 0.31
C SER A 1031 15.55 27.24 0.51
N ASN A 1032 16.19 28.32 0.97
CA ASN A 1032 17.66 28.40 1.09
C ASN A 1032 18.17 28.15 2.51
N ASN A 1033 17.30 28.09 3.52
CA ASN A 1033 17.71 28.01 4.91
C ASN A 1033 17.49 26.60 5.48
N ALA A 1034 18.54 25.77 5.40
CA ALA A 1034 18.56 24.40 5.91
C ALA A 1034 18.24 24.30 7.42
N TYR A 1035 18.42 25.40 8.17
CA TYR A 1035 18.03 25.49 9.57
C TYR A 1035 16.52 25.63 9.73
N LEU A 1036 15.83 26.46 8.93
CA LEU A 1036 14.37 26.57 8.96
C LEU A 1036 13.69 25.28 8.49
N GLN A 1037 14.25 24.60 7.49
CA GLN A 1037 13.76 23.29 7.07
C GLN A 1037 13.94 22.23 8.15
N ASN A 1038 15.11 22.18 8.82
CA ASN A 1038 15.32 21.29 9.96
C ASN A 1038 14.55 21.72 11.22
N TYR A 1039 14.27 23.01 11.41
CA TYR A 1039 13.52 23.52 12.56
C TYR A 1039 12.04 23.19 12.41
N VAL A 1040 11.44 23.41 11.24
CA VAL A 1040 10.09 22.93 10.90
C VAL A 1040 10.02 21.40 10.98
N GLY A 1041 11.08 20.69 10.55
CA GLY A 1041 11.19 19.23 10.70
C GLY A 1041 11.39 18.74 12.14
N ARG A 1042 11.89 19.58 13.06
CA ARG A 1042 12.11 19.24 14.48
C ARG A 1042 10.99 19.71 15.42
N THR A 1043 10.22 20.73 15.04
CA THR A 1043 9.06 21.19 15.82
C THR A 1043 7.80 20.52 15.31
N THR A 1044 7.21 19.63 16.12
CA THR A 1044 5.90 18.98 15.94
C THR A 1044 4.70 19.95 15.87
N THR A 1045 4.92 21.24 15.67
CA THR A 1045 3.86 22.24 15.59
C THR A 1045 3.34 22.34 14.15
N ALA A 1046 2.30 21.56 13.87
CA ALA A 1046 1.41 21.57 12.70
C ALA A 1046 0.84 22.95 12.30
N ILE A 1047 1.08 23.98 13.10
CA ILE A 1047 0.57 25.34 12.91
C ILE A 1047 1.32 26.02 11.74
N LEU A 1048 2.62 25.80 11.55
CA LEU A 1048 3.41 26.51 10.53
C LEU A 1048 3.32 25.95 9.10
N SER A 1049 3.02 24.65 8.92
CA SER A 1049 2.76 24.07 7.60
C SER A 1049 1.36 24.39 7.08
N GLY A 1050 0.34 24.44 7.95
CA GLY A 1050 -0.98 24.96 7.59
C GLY A 1050 -0.99 26.48 7.33
N ILE A 1051 0.01 27.20 7.84
CA ILE A 1051 0.02 28.65 7.87
C ILE A 1051 0.07 29.28 6.47
N ASN A 1052 0.85 28.88 5.47
CA ASN A 1052 1.11 29.82 4.35
C ASN A 1052 -0.06 30.13 3.38
N VAL A 1053 -0.94 29.18 3.03
CA VAL A 1053 -2.04 29.47 2.07
C VAL A 1053 -3.18 30.20 2.77
N TRP A 1054 -3.58 29.75 3.95
CA TRP A 1054 -4.65 30.37 4.73
C TRP A 1054 -4.20 31.63 5.46
N THR A 1055 -2.93 31.74 5.87
CA THR A 1055 -2.37 33.06 6.20
C THR A 1055 -2.21 33.91 4.96
N GLY A 1056 -1.99 33.37 3.77
CA GLY A 1056 -2.11 34.12 2.51
C GLY A 1056 -3.53 34.67 2.30
N VAL A 1057 -4.56 33.89 2.62
CA VAL A 1057 -5.97 34.34 2.63
C VAL A 1057 -6.19 35.39 3.72
N ILE A 1058 -5.73 35.17 4.95
CA ILE A 1058 -5.89 36.11 6.08
C ILE A 1058 -5.07 37.39 5.89
N LEU A 1059 -3.85 37.30 5.35
CA LEU A 1059 -2.97 38.42 4.98
C LEU A 1059 -3.51 39.13 3.74
N GLY A 1060 -4.10 38.40 2.80
CA GLY A 1060 -4.84 38.96 1.66
C GLY A 1060 -6.07 39.73 2.13
N VAL A 1061 -6.85 39.19 3.05
CA VAL A 1061 -8.00 39.86 3.70
C VAL A 1061 -7.54 41.10 4.45
N THR A 1062 -6.54 40.98 5.31
CA THR A 1062 -6.06 42.09 6.13
C THR A 1062 -5.35 43.15 5.31
N SER A 1063 -4.59 42.77 4.27
CA SER A 1063 -3.98 43.70 3.32
C SER A 1063 -5.03 44.37 2.41
N PHE A 1064 -6.00 43.63 1.89
CA PHE A 1064 -7.09 44.18 1.10
C PHE A 1064 -7.92 45.18 1.93
N LEU A 1065 -8.28 44.81 3.17
CA LEU A 1065 -8.99 45.68 4.11
C LEU A 1065 -8.12 46.88 4.51
N ALA A 1066 -6.83 46.69 4.82
CA ALA A 1066 -5.92 47.77 5.16
C ALA A 1066 -5.74 48.76 4.01
N THR A 1067 -5.51 48.26 2.79
CA THR A 1067 -5.40 49.07 1.56
C THR A 1067 -6.69 49.85 1.31
N TYR A 1068 -7.85 49.21 1.50
CA TYR A 1068 -9.15 49.85 1.38
C TYR A 1068 -9.35 50.98 2.41
N PHE A 1069 -9.08 50.72 3.70
CA PHE A 1069 -9.21 51.72 4.77
C PHE A 1069 -8.23 52.88 4.61
N LEU A 1070 -6.97 52.60 4.23
CA LEU A 1070 -5.95 53.62 3.96
C LEU A 1070 -6.32 54.53 2.77
N LEU A 1071 -6.98 53.99 1.74
CA LEU A 1071 -7.44 54.76 0.58
C LEU A 1071 -8.72 55.58 0.85
N GLN A 1072 -9.52 55.21 1.86
CA GLN A 1072 -10.75 55.91 2.25
C GLN A 1072 -10.47 57.15 3.11
N ASP A 1073 -9.39 57.15 3.91
CA ASP A 1073 -9.18 58.13 4.98
C ASP A 1073 -8.59 59.48 4.53
N ARG A 1074 -8.35 59.70 3.23
CA ARG A 1074 -7.81 60.99 2.73
C ARG A 1074 -8.79 61.85 1.94
N SER A 1075 -9.98 61.35 1.59
CA SER A 1075 -10.96 62.15 0.83
C SER A 1075 -11.93 62.96 1.70
N LYS A 1076 -12.02 62.68 3.02
CA LYS A 1076 -12.95 63.39 3.93
C LYS A 1076 -12.37 64.60 4.65
N LEU A 1077 -11.08 64.90 4.50
CA LEU A 1077 -10.41 65.99 5.24
C LEU A 1077 -10.61 67.41 4.67
N LYS A 1078 -11.51 67.64 3.71
CA LYS A 1078 -11.63 68.96 3.06
C LYS A 1078 -13.03 69.56 2.86
N SER A 1079 -14.11 68.98 3.39
CA SER A 1079 -15.43 69.64 3.28
C SER A 1079 -16.34 69.42 4.49
N SER A 1080 -16.11 70.18 5.55
CA SER A 1080 -17.17 70.81 6.35
C SER A 1080 -16.51 71.64 7.45
N GLY A 1081 -16.65 72.96 7.38
CA GLY A 1081 -16.50 73.80 8.57
C GLY A 1081 -17.60 73.44 9.58
N GLY A 1082 -17.24 73.33 10.86
CA GLY A 1082 -18.16 73.06 11.97
C GLY A 1082 -17.95 71.69 12.63
N ALA A 1083 -17.22 71.72 13.76
CA ALA A 1083 -17.00 70.74 14.84
C ALA A 1083 -17.57 69.30 14.77
N PRO A 1084 -16.85 68.32 15.38
CA PRO A 1084 -17.20 68.05 16.78
C PRO A 1084 -15.99 67.92 17.71
N ASN A 1085 -16.02 68.74 18.75
CA ASN A 1085 -15.05 68.86 19.84
C ASN A 1085 -14.99 67.64 20.79
N ARG A 1086 -15.49 66.45 20.39
CA ARG A 1086 -15.55 65.27 21.27
C ARG A 1086 -14.36 64.30 21.13
N LEU A 1087 -13.70 64.24 19.97
CA LEU A 1087 -12.48 63.43 19.79
C LEU A 1087 -11.22 64.11 20.37
N ARG A 1088 -11.22 65.45 20.46
CA ARG A 1088 -10.10 66.22 21.04
C ARG A 1088 -10.08 66.17 22.57
N GLN A 1089 -11.24 66.00 23.22
CA GLN A 1089 -11.33 65.78 24.66
C GLN A 1089 -10.88 64.36 25.06
N TRP A 1090 -11.07 63.36 24.18
CA TRP A 1090 -10.58 62.00 24.43
C TRP A 1090 -9.06 61.89 24.20
N ALA A 1091 -8.53 62.54 23.15
CA ALA A 1091 -7.08 62.60 22.89
C ALA A 1091 -6.30 63.49 23.87
N GLY A 1092 -6.97 64.39 24.60
CA GLY A 1092 -6.34 65.22 25.64
C GLY A 1092 -5.99 64.47 26.92
N LYS A 1093 -6.62 63.30 27.18
CA LYS A 1093 -6.38 62.49 28.39
C LYS A 1093 -5.23 61.48 28.25
N MET A 1094 -4.67 61.28 27.06
CA MET A 1094 -3.47 60.45 26.84
C MET A 1094 -2.31 61.27 26.30
N ARG A 1095 -1.87 62.27 27.06
CA ARG A 1095 -0.67 63.06 26.72
C ARG A 1095 0.42 62.83 27.77
N ILE A 1096 1.17 61.74 27.62
CA ILE A 1096 2.48 61.62 28.27
C ILE A 1096 3.48 62.45 27.44
N ARG A 1097 4.14 63.41 28.10
CA ARG A 1097 5.11 64.34 27.51
C ARG A 1097 6.39 63.62 27.06
N PRO A 1098 7.05 64.07 25.98
CA PRO A 1098 8.32 63.50 25.53
C PRO A 1098 9.47 64.14 26.33
N ARG A 1099 10.10 63.38 27.23
CA ARG A 1099 11.46 63.68 27.68
C ARG A 1099 12.23 62.37 27.79
N LYS A 1100 13.39 62.35 27.09
CA LYS A 1100 14.45 61.32 27.06
C LYS A 1100 14.19 60.10 26.18
N ILE A 1101 14.17 60.32 24.86
CA ILE A 1101 14.60 59.30 23.89
C ILE A 1101 16.14 59.31 23.91
N SER A 1102 16.72 58.59 24.86
CA SER A 1102 18.14 58.14 24.82
C SER A 1102 18.45 56.99 25.78
N LYS A 1103 17.44 56.31 26.33
CA LYS A 1103 17.58 55.02 27.02
C LYS A 1103 16.29 54.24 26.81
N ILE A 1104 16.30 53.27 25.90
CA ILE A 1104 15.56 51.99 25.85
C ILE A 1104 15.91 51.38 24.48
N ALA A 1105 17.12 50.83 24.46
CA ALA A 1105 17.63 49.78 23.60
C ALA A 1105 18.74 49.20 24.49
N PRO A 1106 18.40 48.33 25.47
CA PRO A 1106 18.10 46.92 25.22
C PRO A 1106 17.12 46.27 26.23
N THR A 1107 16.04 45.62 25.78
CA THR A 1107 15.31 44.64 26.63
C THR A 1107 14.51 43.66 25.78
N ILE A 1108 15.17 42.98 24.83
CA ILE A 1108 14.77 41.65 24.36
C ILE A 1108 16.08 40.86 24.21
N SER A 1109 16.71 40.60 25.34
CA SER A 1109 17.82 39.66 25.49
C SER A 1109 17.66 38.99 26.86
N GLY A 1110 16.88 37.92 26.87
CA GLY A 1110 16.51 37.19 28.07
C GLY A 1110 15.34 36.27 27.77
N ILE A 1111 15.62 35.17 27.06
CA ILE A 1111 15.01 33.82 27.08
C ILE A 1111 15.66 33.07 25.90
N ILE A 1112 16.96 32.77 25.97
CA ILE A 1112 17.62 31.65 25.27
C ILE A 1112 18.91 31.34 26.05
N PRO A 1113 19.04 30.19 26.74
CA PRO A 1113 20.33 29.68 27.16
C PRO A 1113 20.90 28.71 26.11
N GLY A 1114 22.15 28.96 25.70
CA GLY A 1114 23.16 27.91 25.43
C GLY A 1114 23.47 27.52 23.98
N LEU A 1115 24.48 28.16 23.39
CA LEU A 1115 25.49 27.51 22.51
C LEU A 1115 26.81 28.31 22.65
N PRO A 1116 27.99 27.67 22.74
CA PRO A 1116 29.22 28.28 23.24
C PRO A 1116 30.07 28.89 22.12
N SER A 1117 30.85 29.92 22.46
CA SER A 1117 32.06 30.30 21.75
C SER A 1117 33.20 30.54 22.75
N MET A 1118 34.32 29.84 22.51
CA MET A 1118 35.69 29.94 23.06
C MET A 1118 36.05 31.38 23.50
N GLU A 1119 36.78 31.71 24.57
CA GLU A 1119 37.95 31.20 25.33
C GLU A 1119 38.22 32.27 26.45
N PRO A 1120 39.25 32.24 27.32
CA PRO A 1120 39.89 31.18 28.10
C PRO A 1120 39.74 31.38 29.64
N MET A 1121 40.19 30.38 30.40
CA MET A 1121 40.38 30.26 31.87
C MET A 1121 40.95 31.52 32.61
N PRO A 1122 40.82 31.68 33.96
CA PRO A 1122 41.01 30.61 34.96
C PRO A 1122 40.21 30.62 36.30
N ALA A 1123 40.31 29.45 36.97
CA ALA A 1123 40.42 29.18 38.42
C ALA A 1123 39.20 29.23 39.38
N SER A 1124 38.75 28.01 39.74
CA SER A 1124 38.61 27.45 41.11
C SER A 1124 37.54 27.99 42.10
N PRO A 1125 37.19 27.26 43.19
CA PRO A 1125 35.86 26.67 43.34
C PRO A 1125 35.20 27.01 44.71
N ALA A 1126 33.96 26.55 44.95
CA ALA A 1126 33.52 25.88 46.19
C ALA A 1126 31.99 25.86 46.34
N GLN A 1127 31.48 24.67 46.72
CA GLN A 1127 30.49 24.38 47.79
C GLN A 1127 29.23 25.25 47.89
N GLY A 1128 28.00 24.74 48.08
CA GLY A 1128 27.52 23.45 48.54
C GLY A 1128 26.17 23.67 49.25
N THR A 1129 25.32 22.64 49.16
CA THR A 1129 24.35 22.17 50.20
C THR A 1129 23.12 22.99 50.62
N THR A 1130 22.01 22.21 50.67
CA THR A 1130 20.89 22.19 51.66
C THR A 1130 19.89 23.35 51.66
N GLY A 1131 18.59 23.18 51.88
CA GLY A 1131 17.79 22.03 52.29
C GLY A 1131 16.42 22.48 52.85
N THR A 1132 15.42 21.63 52.63
CA THR A 1132 14.32 21.25 53.55
C THR A 1132 13.09 22.14 53.80
N ILE A 1133 11.87 21.69 53.45
CA ILE A 1133 10.82 20.87 54.15
C ILE A 1133 9.79 21.77 54.89
N ILE A 1134 8.47 21.50 54.74
CA ILE A 1134 7.46 21.18 55.81
C ILE A 1134 5.99 21.27 55.30
N GLU A 1135 5.35 20.09 55.33
CA GLU A 1135 3.99 19.67 55.77
C GLU A 1135 2.63 20.01 55.08
N ALA A 1136 1.78 18.97 55.14
CA ALA A 1136 0.42 18.69 54.65
C ALA A 1136 -0.68 19.14 55.67
N PRO A 1137 -1.93 18.60 55.79
CA PRO A 1137 -2.77 17.71 54.93
C PRO A 1137 -4.29 18.08 54.86
N SER A 1138 -5.07 17.31 54.05
CA SER A 1138 -6.31 16.57 54.42
C SER A 1138 -7.60 16.68 53.52
N LYS A 1139 -7.96 15.52 52.90
CA LYS A 1139 -9.29 14.82 52.82
C LYS A 1139 -10.51 15.42 52.03
N PRO A 1140 -11.57 14.63 51.67
CA PRO A 1140 -11.64 13.50 50.72
C PRO A 1140 -12.92 13.53 49.79
N ALA A 1141 -13.13 12.45 49.01
CA ALA A 1141 -14.18 12.19 47.98
C ALA A 1141 -15.67 12.21 48.42
N PRO A 1142 -16.66 12.04 47.49
CA PRO A 1142 -17.15 10.68 47.19
C PRO A 1142 -17.60 10.39 45.72
N THR A 1143 -17.80 9.09 45.47
CA THR A 1143 -18.30 8.35 44.29
C THR A 1143 -19.83 8.30 44.15
N LYS A 1144 -20.36 8.11 42.91
CA LYS A 1144 -21.45 7.15 42.55
C LYS A 1144 -21.90 7.22 41.06
N GLU A 1145 -21.98 6.02 40.43
CA GLU A 1145 -23.09 5.48 39.57
C GLU A 1145 -23.58 6.27 38.32
N GLN A 1146 -24.11 5.72 37.21
CA GLN A 1146 -24.38 4.41 36.58
C GLN A 1146 -24.90 4.73 35.15
N GLU A 1147 -24.76 3.81 34.19
CA GLU A 1147 -25.63 3.57 33.00
C GLU A 1147 -26.04 4.73 32.03
N SER A 1148 -25.56 4.63 30.78
CA SER A 1148 -26.37 4.33 29.57
C SER A 1148 -25.49 4.18 28.33
#